data_AF-A0A4Y1ZPB5-F1
#
_entry.id   AF-A0A4Y1ZPB5-F1
#
_cell.length_a   1.000
_cell.length_b   1.000
_cell.length_c   1.000
_cell.angle_alpha   90.00
_cell.angle_beta   90.00
_cell.angle_gamma   90.00
#
_symmetry.space_group_name_H-M   'P 1'
#
loop_
_entity.id
_entity.type
_entity.pdbx_description
1 polymer ?
#
loop_
_entity_poly.entity_id
_entity_poly.type
_entity_poly.pdbx_seq_one_letter_code
_entity_poly.pdbx_strand_id
1 'polypeptide(L)'
;MALKIVSWNCHGLQTHKEDIKLIINKFRPICLGLQETYLKPNLSAKFKNYITQRNDFQQGSRASGGVACLTSCQIPSKPILINTVTSSSYTNSTNSSNNNMLLVSPPRVHIEKTHLDELIRQLSSPFFLLGDFNGHNTLWGSTDTNPRGCQIETLVEDHGLCLLNDNSYTHFHQASQTFHTIDLAICSPSLVPYWKFSTCTNLFNSDHFPIVLTYVKNDFPFPKRPVKYIFEKADWPLFESLCQLTPNMVDKDSIDVAVNTITDCIISSADNSIPKTSGNIPKLCKPWWNTECDTCQKTLEKAWYNYRRYPTTHSLIKFKKVRAKFRQIRRRSMNTTWCSYVNSITRQVSSKIVWDKVRKIFGCYSDTQNISFLNYNGQVISDAKEIGNVIGQTLSEISSDSSYPNDFIAFKKCEEQKSVDFLPSYAEDYNSTFSYHELKDALRKSNPTSPGPDQIHNNMLKHLGESSLLTILLLFNRIWQEKVFPLSWLKAIVVPIPKPGKDKQDPNNYRPIALTSCLSKLLERMVSARLKHVLERSKWFIPSQSGFRRRRGTIDNLLKLETAIREAFVRKKHLVSIFFDIEKAYDRKWRYGILKDLSDIGLKGNLPLFIKNFLQTRIFQIRIGNILLDNFNQQEGVPQGSVLSVLLFIIKINGIVSKLPAYVHSTLFVDDIQIHCAGDDMGFIQRQLQTAINNMTDWASKNGFIFSPQKTVCMHFCRRRGLHPDPDFQLNGSPIPIVQETKFLGIIFDTKLTFRSHIKHLKTKCIRTLNIMKVLSSTSWGADKVSLMRI
;
A
#
# COMPACT_ATOMS: atom_id res chain seq x y z
N MET A 1 27.61 1.48 -3.79
CA MET A 1 27.52 1.32 -2.32
C MET A 1 27.68 -0.16 -2.06
N ALA A 2 28.50 -0.59 -1.10
CA ALA A 2 28.71 -2.01 -0.85
C ALA A 2 27.55 -2.60 -0.02
N LEU A 3 27.20 -3.87 -0.26
CA LEU A 3 26.23 -4.60 0.57
C LEU A 3 26.80 -4.79 1.98
N LYS A 4 25.95 -4.62 2.99
CA LYS A 4 26.34 -4.74 4.40
C LYS A 4 25.33 -5.55 5.20
N ILE A 5 25.82 -6.48 6.00
CA ILE A 5 25.06 -7.15 7.06
C ILE A 5 25.59 -6.64 8.40
N VAL A 6 24.70 -6.36 9.34
CA VAL A 6 25.09 -5.88 10.68
C VAL A 6 24.47 -6.77 11.74
N SER A 7 25.24 -7.11 12.76
CA SER A 7 24.75 -7.80 13.96
C SER A 7 25.06 -6.93 15.18
N TRP A 8 24.10 -6.78 16.10
CA TRP A 8 24.30 -5.95 17.28
C TRP A 8 23.44 -6.41 18.46
N ASN A 9 24.09 -6.79 19.56
CA ASN A 9 23.41 -7.00 20.83
C ASN A 9 22.98 -5.65 21.40
N CYS A 10 21.67 -5.41 21.37
CA CYS A 10 21.10 -4.12 21.70
C CYS A 10 20.68 -3.98 23.17
N HIS A 11 20.66 -5.08 23.93
CA HIS A 11 20.27 -5.11 25.35
C HIS A 11 19.00 -4.28 25.66
N GLY A 12 17.96 -4.48 24.86
CA GLY A 12 16.69 -3.75 24.90
C GLY A 12 16.41 -2.96 23.61
N LEU A 13 15.52 -3.47 22.78
CA LEU A 13 15.21 -2.84 21.49
C LEU A 13 14.48 -1.49 21.66
N GLN A 14 13.57 -1.37 22.63
CA GLN A 14 12.78 -0.15 22.81
C GLN A 14 13.62 1.03 23.33
N THR A 15 14.53 0.76 24.26
CA THR A 15 15.45 1.75 24.82
C THR A 15 16.45 2.26 23.76
N HIS A 16 16.85 1.38 22.84
CA HIS A 16 17.84 1.66 21.80
C HIS A 16 17.26 1.90 20.41
N LYS A 17 15.95 2.14 20.29
CA LYS A 17 15.28 2.33 18.99
C LYS A 17 15.91 3.44 18.13
N GLU A 18 16.31 4.56 18.75
CA GLU A 18 16.93 5.69 18.04
C GLU A 18 18.40 5.43 17.67
N ASP A 19 19.07 4.58 18.44
CA ASP A 19 20.43 4.10 18.19
C ASP A 19 20.42 3.11 17.01
N ILE A 20 19.44 2.19 16.95
CA ILE A 20 19.18 1.32 15.78
C ILE A 20 18.95 2.16 14.51
N LYS A 21 18.19 3.26 14.60
CA LYS A 21 18.03 4.19 13.46
C LYS A 21 19.35 4.84 13.03
N LEU A 22 20.31 5.08 13.94
CA LEU A 22 21.66 5.56 13.57
C LEU A 22 22.41 4.49 12.79
N ILE A 23 22.39 3.25 13.29
CA ILE A 23 23.03 2.10 12.65
C ILE A 23 22.48 1.91 11.23
N ILE A 24 21.15 1.93 11.06
CA ILE A 24 20.50 1.86 9.75
C ILE A 24 20.92 3.03 8.85
N ASN A 25 20.97 4.26 9.36
CA ASN A 25 21.36 5.43 8.56
C ASN A 25 22.85 5.43 8.15
N LYS A 26 23.72 4.89 9.01
CA LYS A 26 25.17 4.84 8.82
C LYS A 26 25.56 3.72 7.87
N PHE A 27 25.03 2.52 8.07
CA PHE A 27 25.45 1.33 7.35
C PHE A 27 24.52 0.95 6.19
N ARG A 28 23.24 1.35 6.24
CA ARG A 28 22.18 0.90 5.32
C ARG A 28 22.22 -0.63 5.10
N PRO A 29 22.16 -1.42 6.18
CA PRO A 29 22.32 -2.86 6.07
C PRO A 29 21.17 -3.48 5.29
N ILE A 30 21.48 -4.52 4.50
CA ILE A 30 20.46 -5.38 3.89
C ILE A 30 19.71 -6.17 4.96
N CYS A 31 20.45 -6.54 6.01
CA CYS A 31 19.93 -7.25 7.15
C CYS A 31 20.63 -6.76 8.42
N LEU A 32 19.83 -6.45 9.44
CA LEU A 32 20.30 -6.06 10.76
C LEU A 32 19.77 -7.05 11.79
N GLY A 33 20.68 -7.84 12.32
CA GLY A 33 20.45 -8.74 13.44
C GLY A 33 20.53 -8.02 14.77
N LEU A 34 19.55 -8.27 15.64
CA LEU A 34 19.46 -7.73 16.99
C LEU A 34 19.30 -8.87 18.00
N GLN A 35 20.18 -8.89 19.01
CA GLN A 35 20.10 -9.80 20.15
C GLN A 35 19.64 -9.07 21.42
N GLU A 36 19.19 -9.84 22.42
CA GLU A 36 18.69 -9.35 23.72
C GLU A 36 17.63 -8.24 23.56
N THR A 37 16.61 -8.50 22.74
CA THR A 37 15.62 -7.47 22.37
C THR A 37 14.67 -7.07 23.52
N TYR A 38 14.44 -7.96 24.49
CA TYR A 38 13.54 -7.80 25.63
C TYR A 38 12.13 -7.34 25.26
N LEU A 39 11.60 -7.87 24.15
CA LEU A 39 10.26 -7.54 23.67
C LEU A 39 9.19 -8.45 24.29
N LYS A 40 8.00 -7.86 24.48
CA LYS A 40 6.77 -8.60 24.79
C LYS A 40 5.92 -8.75 23.51
N PRO A 41 5.12 -9.81 23.36
CA PRO A 41 4.27 -10.03 22.18
C PRO A 41 3.39 -8.83 21.80
N ASN A 42 2.93 -8.06 22.80
CA ASN A 42 2.07 -6.89 22.60
C ASN A 42 2.81 -5.59 22.19
N LEU A 43 4.15 -5.56 22.24
CA LEU A 43 4.93 -4.37 21.88
C LEU A 43 5.27 -4.36 20.39
N SER A 44 5.22 -3.19 19.75
CA SER A 44 5.57 -3.03 18.33
C SER A 44 7.06 -2.76 18.14
N ALA A 45 7.68 -3.46 17.18
CA ALA A 45 9.08 -3.29 16.78
C ALA A 45 9.22 -2.90 15.30
N LYS A 46 8.37 -1.99 14.78
CA LYS A 46 8.40 -1.61 13.36
C LYS A 46 9.46 -0.55 13.05
N PHE A 47 10.21 -0.78 11.97
CA PHE A 47 11.17 0.16 11.40
C PHE A 47 10.80 0.48 9.94
N LYS A 48 10.93 1.74 9.53
CA LYS A 48 10.53 2.17 8.18
C LYS A 48 11.47 1.56 7.12
N ASN A 49 10.89 0.97 6.06
CA ASN A 49 11.58 0.24 4.99
C ASN A 49 12.27 -1.07 5.44
N TYR A 50 11.95 -1.60 6.62
CA TYR A 50 12.44 -2.89 7.08
C TYR A 50 11.29 -3.79 7.50
N ILE A 51 11.39 -5.08 7.17
CA ILE A 51 10.54 -6.14 7.70
C ILE A 51 11.19 -6.63 8.98
N THR A 52 10.41 -6.68 10.06
CA THR A 52 10.89 -7.16 11.35
C THR A 52 10.34 -8.55 11.60
N GLN A 53 11.24 -9.51 11.72
CA GLN A 53 10.95 -10.84 12.22
C GLN A 53 11.59 -10.96 13.59
N ARG A 54 10.92 -11.62 14.53
CA ARG A 54 11.44 -11.73 15.88
C ARG A 54 10.98 -13.01 16.54
N ASN A 55 11.79 -13.47 17.48
CA ASN A 55 11.45 -14.52 18.42
C ASN A 55 11.54 -13.93 19.82
N ASP A 56 10.39 -13.78 20.47
CA ASP A 56 10.27 -13.16 21.79
C ASP A 56 10.45 -14.25 22.86
N PHE A 57 11.40 -14.08 23.78
CA PHE A 57 11.59 -15.00 24.90
C PHE A 57 11.05 -14.36 26.21
N GLN A 58 10.29 -15.14 26.98
CA GLN A 58 9.65 -14.68 28.22
C GLN A 58 9.86 -15.71 29.33
N GLN A 59 10.24 -15.24 30.51
CA GLN A 59 10.27 -16.02 31.74
C GLN A 59 9.22 -15.43 32.68
N GLY A 60 8.07 -16.10 32.80
CA GLY A 60 6.90 -15.59 33.52
C GLY A 60 6.33 -14.32 32.85
N SER A 61 6.13 -13.25 33.63
CA SER A 61 5.58 -11.96 33.14
C SER A 61 6.64 -10.98 32.62
N ARG A 62 7.92 -11.34 32.70
CA ARG A 62 9.07 -10.51 32.30
C ARG A 62 9.61 -11.00 30.95
N ALA A 63 9.95 -10.05 30.08
CA ALA A 63 10.70 -10.35 28.87
C ALA A 63 12.15 -10.60 29.27
N SER A 64 12.71 -11.71 28.81
CA SER A 64 14.08 -12.15 29.07
C SER A 64 14.64 -12.59 27.73
N GLY A 65 15.73 -11.99 27.25
CA GLY A 65 16.31 -12.28 25.94
C GLY A 65 15.46 -11.87 24.73
N GLY A 66 15.54 -12.69 23.68
CA GLY A 66 14.82 -12.55 22.42
C GLY A 66 15.67 -11.98 21.29
N VAL A 67 15.39 -12.40 20.07
CA VAL A 67 16.12 -11.99 18.85
C VAL A 67 15.19 -11.31 17.85
N ALA A 68 15.72 -10.36 17.08
CA ALA A 68 15.01 -9.78 15.96
C ALA A 68 15.92 -9.61 14.75
N CYS A 69 15.39 -9.95 13.59
CA CYS A 69 16.01 -9.75 12.29
C CYS A 69 15.24 -8.65 11.53
N LEU A 70 15.95 -7.59 11.17
CA LEU A 70 15.44 -6.48 10.37
C LEU A 70 15.97 -6.59 8.94
N THR A 71 15.12 -7.01 8.00
CA THR A 71 15.51 -7.12 6.59
C THR A 71 14.99 -5.93 5.78
N SER A 72 15.84 -5.34 4.95
CA SER A 72 15.44 -4.27 4.05
C SER A 72 14.32 -4.73 3.11
N CYS A 73 13.21 -3.98 3.04
CA CYS A 73 12.09 -4.23 2.10
C CYS A 73 12.48 -4.11 0.61
N GLN A 74 13.74 -3.79 0.35
CA GLN A 74 14.27 -3.60 -0.99
C GLN A 74 14.76 -4.89 -1.63
N ILE A 75 14.93 -5.94 -0.83
CA ILE A 75 15.51 -7.19 -1.28
C ILE A 75 14.47 -8.31 -1.05
N PRO A 76 14.12 -9.07 -2.10
CA PRO A 76 13.20 -10.20 -2.01
C PRO A 76 13.72 -11.22 -1.02
N SER A 77 12.86 -11.65 -0.11
CA SER A 77 13.34 -12.48 0.98
C SER A 77 12.22 -13.08 1.82
N LYS A 78 12.52 -14.22 2.47
CA LYS A 78 11.53 -15.13 3.06
C LYS A 78 11.92 -15.52 4.49
N PRO A 79 10.97 -15.50 5.46
CA PRO A 79 11.18 -16.16 6.75
C PRO A 79 11.33 -17.66 6.56
N ILE A 80 12.33 -18.26 7.23
CA ILE A 80 12.32 -19.69 7.50
C ILE A 80 11.89 -19.87 8.94
N LEU A 81 10.94 -20.77 9.18
CA LEU A 81 10.63 -21.26 10.52
C LEU A 81 11.65 -22.35 10.85
N ILE A 82 12.52 -22.05 11.81
CA ILE A 82 13.39 -23.05 12.46
C ILE A 82 12.70 -23.46 13.75
N ASN A 83 12.65 -24.77 14.00
CA ASN A 83 12.03 -25.33 15.20
C ASN A 83 12.98 -25.23 16.40
N THR A 84 13.41 -24.01 16.77
CA THR A 84 14.22 -23.78 17.97
C THR A 84 13.72 -22.58 18.77
N VAL A 85 13.81 -22.68 20.10
CA VAL A 85 13.22 -21.71 21.06
C VAL A 85 13.97 -20.36 21.05
N THR A 86 15.18 -20.30 20.48
CA THR A 86 16.14 -19.20 20.74
C THR A 86 16.74 -18.55 19.50
N SER A 87 16.31 -18.94 18.29
CA SER A 87 16.89 -18.43 17.04
C SER A 87 15.85 -17.72 16.15
N SER A 88 16.35 -16.93 15.20
CA SER A 88 15.55 -16.38 14.11
C SER A 88 16.31 -16.53 12.80
N SER A 89 15.77 -17.36 11.89
CA SER A 89 16.32 -17.60 10.55
C SER A 89 15.69 -16.74 9.47
N TYR A 90 16.50 -16.49 8.44
CA TYR A 90 16.08 -15.75 7.27
C TYR A 90 16.72 -16.26 5.98
N THR A 91 15.95 -16.33 4.90
CA THR A 91 16.48 -16.55 3.54
C THR A 91 16.43 -15.27 2.74
N ASN A 92 17.55 -14.92 2.11
CA ASN A 92 17.59 -13.89 1.09
C ASN A 92 17.82 -14.53 -0.29
N SER A 93 16.84 -14.42 -1.18
CA SER A 93 16.98 -14.84 -2.58
C SER A 93 17.62 -13.69 -3.36
N THR A 94 18.93 -13.75 -3.59
CA THR A 94 19.58 -12.86 -4.55
C THR A 94 19.75 -13.60 -5.87
N ASN A 95 19.66 -12.90 -7.01
CA ASN A 95 19.68 -13.45 -8.37
C ASN A 95 20.95 -14.26 -8.75
N SER A 96 21.89 -14.48 -7.82
CA SER A 96 23.07 -15.32 -8.04
C SER A 96 23.48 -16.21 -6.84
N SER A 97 22.84 -16.08 -5.67
CA SER A 97 23.08 -16.98 -4.52
C SER A 97 21.96 -16.84 -3.49
N ASN A 98 21.31 -17.95 -3.14
CA ASN A 98 20.43 -18.01 -1.98
C ASN A 98 21.31 -17.94 -0.73
N ASN A 99 21.41 -16.77 -0.12
CA ASN A 99 22.21 -16.60 1.09
C ASN A 99 21.27 -16.65 2.28
N ASN A 100 21.43 -17.70 3.09
CA ASN A 100 20.69 -17.84 4.33
C ASN A 100 21.40 -17.04 5.42
N MET A 101 20.65 -16.34 6.25
CA MET A 101 21.20 -15.64 7.39
C MET A 101 20.45 -16.08 8.62
N LEU A 102 21.16 -16.73 9.53
CA LEU A 102 20.65 -17.14 10.83
C LEU A 102 21.23 -16.22 11.90
N LEU A 103 20.33 -15.57 12.64
CA LEU A 103 20.70 -14.94 13.90
C LEU A 103 20.47 -15.93 15.03
N VAL A 104 21.53 -16.22 15.76
CA VAL A 104 21.46 -17.04 16.97
C VAL A 104 21.86 -16.15 18.14
N SER A 105 20.99 -16.10 19.14
CA SER A 105 21.38 -15.66 20.47
C SER A 105 21.23 -16.88 21.36
N PRO A 106 22.31 -17.64 21.64
CA PRO A 106 22.25 -18.59 22.72
C PRO A 106 22.00 -17.79 24.02
N PRO A 107 20.82 -17.93 24.66
CA PRO A 107 20.57 -17.26 25.93
C PRO A 107 21.55 -17.79 27.00
N ARG A 108 21.50 -17.20 28.19
CA ARG A 108 22.14 -17.67 29.44
C ARG A 108 21.70 -19.09 29.89
N VAL A 109 21.14 -19.89 28.99
CA VAL A 109 20.68 -21.26 29.21
C VAL A 109 21.75 -22.22 28.68
N HIS A 110 21.92 -23.35 29.37
CA HIS A 110 22.78 -24.42 28.89
C HIS A 110 22.24 -24.92 27.54
N ILE A 111 23.07 -24.87 26.49
CA ILE A 111 22.73 -25.40 25.16
C ILE A 111 23.67 -26.54 24.90
N GLU A 112 23.12 -27.73 24.72
CA GLU A 112 23.86 -28.92 24.34
C GLU A 112 24.29 -28.86 22.87
N LYS A 113 25.41 -29.53 22.55
CA LYS A 113 25.98 -29.60 21.20
C LYS A 113 24.96 -30.10 20.17
N THR A 114 24.16 -31.10 20.53
CA THR A 114 23.09 -31.69 19.72
C THR A 114 22.09 -30.68 19.18
N HIS A 115 21.75 -29.65 19.96
CA HIS A 115 20.85 -28.58 19.53
C HIS A 115 21.47 -27.65 18.49
N LEU A 116 22.79 -27.40 18.58
CA LEU A 116 23.52 -26.61 17.59
C LEU A 116 23.73 -27.40 16.29
N ASP A 117 23.96 -28.71 16.39
CA ASP A 117 24.06 -29.59 15.21
C ASP A 117 22.73 -29.67 14.46
N GLU A 118 21.62 -29.84 15.17
CA GLU A 118 20.28 -29.87 14.58
C GLU A 118 19.90 -28.53 13.94
N LEU A 119 20.30 -27.42 14.56
CA LEU A 119 20.15 -26.08 13.98
C LEU A 119 20.87 -25.95 12.63
N ILE A 120 22.11 -26.42 12.54
CA ILE A 120 22.88 -26.38 11.27
C ILE A 120 22.24 -27.29 10.23
N ARG A 121 21.77 -28.49 10.59
CA ARG A 121 21.08 -29.41 9.68
C ARG A 121 19.81 -28.83 9.06
N GLN A 122 19.11 -27.95 9.77
CA GLN A 122 17.91 -27.28 9.26
C GLN A 122 18.22 -26.15 8.26
N LEU A 123 19.48 -25.73 8.11
CA LEU A 123 19.88 -24.65 7.20
C LEU A 123 20.35 -25.19 5.85
N SER A 124 19.86 -24.60 4.76
CA SER A 124 20.49 -24.82 3.45
C SER A 124 21.77 -23.98 3.31
N SER A 125 22.83 -24.57 2.73
CA SER A 125 24.05 -23.86 2.38
C SER A 125 23.84 -23.04 1.09
N PRO A 126 24.42 -21.83 0.96
CA PRO A 126 25.30 -21.15 1.92
C PRO A 126 24.57 -20.33 2.99
N PHE A 127 25.14 -20.25 4.20
CA PHE A 127 24.56 -19.48 5.31
C PHE A 127 25.56 -18.67 6.15
N PHE A 128 25.04 -17.69 6.88
CA PHE A 128 25.72 -16.97 7.97
C PHE A 128 25.11 -17.31 9.32
N LEU A 129 25.96 -17.39 10.34
CA LEU A 129 25.61 -17.52 11.74
C LEU A 129 26.17 -16.31 12.49
N LEU A 130 25.28 -15.44 12.97
CA LEU A 130 25.66 -14.16 13.60
C LEU A 130 25.04 -14.04 14.99
N GLY A 131 25.85 -13.60 15.96
CA GLY A 131 25.33 -13.18 17.25
C GLY A 131 26.31 -13.31 18.40
N ASP A 132 25.76 -13.13 19.60
CA ASP A 132 26.48 -13.19 20.87
C ASP A 132 26.47 -14.62 21.39
N PHE A 133 27.63 -15.28 21.34
CA PHE A 133 27.75 -16.68 21.72
C PHE A 133 28.17 -16.90 23.18
N ASN A 134 28.61 -15.85 23.87
CA ASN A 134 29.21 -15.92 25.22
C ASN A 134 30.37 -16.95 25.32
N GLY A 135 30.99 -17.33 24.20
CA GLY A 135 32.10 -18.27 24.13
C GLY A 135 33.43 -17.54 24.05
N HIS A 136 34.34 -17.84 24.97
CA HIS A 136 35.71 -17.34 24.94
C HIS A 136 36.58 -18.41 24.27
N ASN A 137 37.36 -18.03 23.26
CA ASN A 137 38.36 -18.89 22.63
C ASN A 137 39.47 -18.03 21.99
N THR A 138 40.68 -18.52 22.03
CA THR A 138 41.86 -17.90 21.41
C THR A 138 41.73 -17.77 19.88
N LEU A 139 40.99 -18.67 19.22
CA LEU A 139 40.76 -18.65 17.76
C LEU A 139 40.11 -17.35 17.24
N TRP A 140 39.29 -16.69 18.06
CA TRP A 140 38.67 -15.41 17.73
C TRP A 140 39.18 -14.25 18.60
N GLY A 141 40.37 -14.41 19.19
CA GLY A 141 41.08 -13.33 19.87
C GLY A 141 40.70 -13.12 21.34
N SER A 142 40.09 -14.12 22.00
CA SER A 142 39.97 -14.11 23.47
C SER A 142 41.31 -14.47 24.12
N THR A 143 41.52 -14.03 25.36
CA THR A 143 42.72 -14.36 26.15
C THR A 143 42.72 -15.79 26.68
N ASP A 144 41.53 -16.37 26.81
CA ASP A 144 41.24 -17.64 27.44
C ASP A 144 40.22 -18.42 26.61
N THR A 145 40.17 -19.73 26.80
CA THR A 145 39.16 -20.61 26.20
C THR A 145 38.26 -21.18 27.28
N ASN A 146 36.95 -20.92 27.19
CA ASN A 146 35.94 -21.44 28.11
C ASN A 146 35.18 -22.64 27.49
N PRO A 147 34.42 -23.44 28.28
CA PRO A 147 33.72 -24.61 27.75
C PRO A 147 32.76 -24.30 26.59
N ARG A 148 32.13 -23.11 26.61
CA ARG A 148 31.26 -22.66 25.52
C ARG A 148 32.07 -22.36 24.24
N GLY A 149 33.26 -21.81 24.37
CA GLY A 149 34.19 -21.58 23.27
C GLY A 149 34.66 -22.88 22.65
N CYS A 150 35.04 -23.89 23.45
CA CYS A 150 35.36 -25.23 22.93
C CYS A 150 34.17 -25.83 22.17
N GLN A 151 32.95 -25.71 22.69
CA GLN A 151 31.75 -26.22 21.98
C GLN A 151 31.57 -25.59 20.59
N ILE A 152 31.83 -24.29 20.46
CA ILE A 152 31.67 -23.57 19.18
C ILE A 152 32.83 -23.88 18.24
N GLU A 153 34.05 -24.01 18.75
CA GLU A 153 35.21 -24.47 17.99
C GLU A 153 34.94 -25.84 17.37
N THR A 154 34.51 -26.82 18.17
CA THR A 154 34.15 -28.14 17.67
C THR A 154 33.00 -28.08 16.66
N LEU A 155 32.01 -27.21 16.86
CA LEU A 155 30.91 -27.02 15.90
C LEU A 155 31.42 -26.48 14.54
N VAL A 156 32.38 -25.57 14.55
CA VAL A 156 32.99 -25.01 13.34
C VAL A 156 33.79 -26.09 12.60
N GLU A 157 34.55 -26.91 13.33
CA GLU A 157 35.33 -28.02 12.77
C GLU A 157 34.43 -29.12 12.20
N ASP A 158 33.47 -29.62 12.97
CA ASP A 158 32.61 -30.76 12.59
C ASP A 158 31.77 -30.47 11.34
N HIS A 159 31.32 -29.22 11.17
CA HIS A 159 30.48 -28.81 10.02
C HIS A 159 31.26 -28.09 8.92
N GLY A 160 32.59 -28.01 9.02
CA GLY A 160 33.45 -27.36 8.02
C GLY A 160 33.11 -25.89 7.78
N LEU A 161 32.76 -25.16 8.84
CA LEU A 161 32.40 -23.74 8.77
C LEU A 161 33.65 -22.85 8.83
N CYS A 162 33.50 -21.57 8.47
CA CYS A 162 34.57 -20.60 8.51
C CYS A 162 34.25 -19.44 9.43
N LEU A 163 35.24 -19.01 10.22
CA LEU A 163 35.16 -17.83 11.07
C LEU A 163 35.65 -16.59 10.31
N LEU A 164 34.88 -15.50 10.35
CA LEU A 164 35.24 -14.24 9.69
C LEU A 164 35.89 -13.21 10.61
N ASN A 165 35.83 -13.41 11.94
CA ASN A 165 36.35 -12.46 12.93
C ASN A 165 37.84 -12.16 12.72
N ASP A 166 38.25 -10.91 12.93
CA ASP A 166 39.63 -10.40 12.73
C ASP A 166 40.38 -10.17 14.05
N ASN A 167 40.00 -10.89 15.11
CA ASN A 167 40.48 -10.72 16.50
C ASN A 167 40.17 -9.35 17.14
N SER A 168 39.36 -8.49 16.50
CA SER A 168 38.90 -7.26 17.14
C SER A 168 37.88 -7.52 18.25
N TYR A 169 37.96 -6.73 19.32
CA TYR A 169 37.02 -6.83 20.45
C TYR A 169 35.59 -6.43 20.06
N THR A 170 34.62 -7.27 20.41
CA THR A 170 33.20 -7.10 20.10
C THR A 170 32.35 -6.72 21.30
N HIS A 171 32.88 -6.82 22.52
CA HIS A 171 32.20 -6.46 23.77
C HIS A 171 33.09 -5.64 24.70
N PHE A 172 32.47 -4.72 25.46
CA PHE A 172 33.11 -3.95 26.52
C PHE A 172 32.40 -4.21 27.87
N HIS A 173 33.04 -5.00 28.73
CA HIS A 173 32.50 -5.33 30.04
C HIS A 173 32.70 -4.17 31.03
N GLN A 174 31.62 -3.44 31.32
CA GLN A 174 31.69 -2.18 32.10
C GLN A 174 32.19 -2.37 33.53
N ALA A 175 31.95 -3.53 34.15
CA ALA A 175 32.29 -3.75 35.55
C ALA A 175 33.80 -3.98 35.75
N SER A 176 34.40 -4.86 34.95
CA SER A 176 35.86 -5.09 34.96
C SER A 176 36.64 -4.11 34.09
N GLN A 177 35.95 -3.33 33.24
CA GLN A 177 36.56 -2.42 32.26
C GLN A 177 37.45 -3.13 31.24
N THR A 178 37.14 -4.38 30.93
CA THR A 178 37.87 -5.21 29.96
C THR A 178 37.12 -5.33 28.64
N PHE A 179 37.85 -5.71 27.59
CA PHE A 179 37.30 -5.96 26.27
C PHE A 179 37.34 -7.46 25.97
N HIS A 180 36.29 -7.97 25.35
CA HIS A 180 36.14 -9.39 25.01
C HIS A 180 35.63 -9.56 23.59
N THR A 181 35.84 -10.74 23.02
CA THR A 181 35.33 -11.12 21.70
C THR A 181 34.35 -12.28 21.86
N ILE A 182 33.07 -11.95 22.05
CA ILE A 182 32.00 -12.94 22.29
C ILE A 182 30.92 -12.93 21.20
N ASP A 183 30.82 -11.83 20.46
CA ASP A 183 30.02 -11.77 19.24
C ASP A 183 30.81 -12.33 18.05
N LEU A 184 30.26 -13.33 17.37
CA LEU A 184 30.93 -14.07 16.29
C LEU A 184 30.17 -13.96 14.96
N ALA A 185 30.94 -14.04 13.87
CA ALA A 185 30.45 -14.17 12.51
C ALA A 185 31.04 -15.42 11.85
N ILE A 186 30.22 -16.47 11.78
CA ILE A 186 30.57 -17.77 11.20
C ILE A 186 29.79 -17.93 9.89
N CYS A 187 30.38 -18.53 8.86
CA CYS A 187 29.72 -18.72 7.56
C CYS A 187 30.13 -20.01 6.85
N SER A 188 29.38 -20.37 5.81
CA SER A 188 29.78 -21.43 4.89
C SER A 188 31.04 -21.02 4.08
N PRO A 189 31.94 -21.97 3.74
CA PRO A 189 33.20 -21.67 3.05
C PRO A 189 33.07 -20.86 1.75
N SER A 190 32.00 -21.09 0.99
CA SER A 190 31.73 -20.39 -0.28
C SER A 190 31.52 -18.87 -0.13
N LEU A 191 31.26 -18.38 1.09
CA LEU A 191 31.02 -16.97 1.37
C LEU A 191 32.29 -16.20 1.75
N VAL A 192 33.32 -16.87 2.26
CA VAL A 192 34.55 -16.25 2.80
C VAL A 192 35.22 -15.28 1.81
N PRO A 193 35.42 -15.62 0.51
CA PRO A 193 36.12 -14.73 -0.42
C PRO A 193 35.38 -13.41 -0.68
N TYR A 194 34.09 -13.35 -0.37
CA TYR A 194 33.23 -12.25 -0.78
C TYR A 194 32.86 -11.30 0.35
N TRP A 195 33.17 -11.61 1.61
CA TRP A 195 32.73 -10.82 2.76
C TRP A 195 33.91 -10.46 3.67
N LYS A 196 34.02 -9.16 4.00
CA LYS A 196 35.00 -8.63 4.96
C LYS A 196 34.33 -8.31 6.29
N PHE A 197 34.88 -8.85 7.37
CA PHE A 197 34.49 -8.51 8.73
C PHE A 197 35.09 -7.18 9.17
N SER A 198 34.37 -6.47 10.03
CA SER A 198 34.88 -5.31 10.75
C SER A 198 34.03 -5.03 11.98
N THR A 199 34.64 -4.57 13.06
CA THR A 199 33.92 -4.15 14.26
C THR A 199 33.81 -2.63 14.33
N CYS A 200 32.62 -2.11 14.65
CA CYS A 200 32.43 -0.67 14.77
C CYS A 200 33.13 -0.11 16.01
N THR A 201 33.64 1.13 15.92
CA THR A 201 34.32 1.80 17.05
C THR A 201 33.37 2.41 18.09
N ASN A 202 32.08 2.47 17.79
CA ASN A 202 31.05 3.12 18.60
C ASN A 202 30.07 2.06 19.12
N LEU A 203 29.81 2.08 20.43
CA LEU A 203 28.92 1.16 21.13
C LEU A 203 27.42 1.48 20.95
N PHE A 204 27.07 2.67 20.45
CA PHE A 204 25.69 3.10 20.27
C PHE A 204 24.81 2.99 21.54
N ASN A 205 25.39 3.30 22.71
CA ASN A 205 24.79 3.18 24.05
C ASN A 205 24.54 1.74 24.56
N SER A 206 24.96 0.70 23.84
CA SER A 206 25.09 -0.68 24.35
C SER A 206 26.46 -0.87 25.04
N ASP A 207 26.73 -2.08 25.50
CA ASP A 207 28.04 -2.62 25.87
C ASP A 207 28.67 -3.51 24.77
N HIS A 208 27.92 -3.82 23.72
CA HIS A 208 28.42 -4.52 22.53
C HIS A 208 28.70 -3.57 21.35
N PHE A 209 29.76 -3.87 20.60
CA PHE A 209 30.08 -3.21 19.34
C PHE A 209 29.32 -3.87 18.20
N PRO A 210 28.67 -3.10 17.30
CA PRO A 210 28.10 -3.68 16.10
C PRO A 210 29.18 -4.34 15.23
N ILE A 211 28.96 -5.61 14.87
CA ILE A 211 29.71 -6.33 13.84
C ILE A 211 29.15 -5.94 12.48
N VAL A 212 30.03 -5.66 11.52
CA VAL A 212 29.66 -5.28 10.15
C VAL A 212 30.38 -6.17 9.15
N LEU A 213 29.61 -6.97 8.43
CA LEU A 213 30.09 -7.71 7.26
C LEU A 213 29.87 -6.86 6.01
N THR A 214 30.93 -6.59 5.25
CA THR A 214 30.88 -5.81 4.00
C THR A 214 31.22 -6.70 2.82
N TYR A 215 30.31 -6.77 1.86
CA TYR A 215 30.52 -7.52 0.64
C TYR A 215 31.53 -6.82 -0.27
N VAL A 216 32.49 -7.58 -0.80
CA VAL A 216 33.68 -7.07 -1.49
C VAL A 216 33.37 -6.69 -2.95
N LYS A 217 32.50 -7.44 -3.62
CA LYS A 217 32.12 -7.16 -5.01
C LYS A 217 31.08 -6.02 -5.04
N ASN A 218 31.23 -5.09 -5.98
CA ASN A 218 30.29 -3.97 -6.20
C ASN A 218 29.33 -4.26 -7.37
N ASP A 219 29.01 -5.52 -7.60
CA ASP A 219 28.14 -6.04 -8.66
C ASP A 219 26.64 -5.95 -8.30
N PHE A 220 26.28 -5.56 -7.07
CA PHE A 220 24.87 -5.45 -6.66
C PHE A 220 24.29 -4.03 -6.88
N PRO A 221 23.32 -3.84 -7.78
CA PRO A 221 22.63 -2.57 -7.93
C PRO A 221 21.64 -2.37 -6.76
N PHE A 222 21.90 -1.37 -5.91
CA PHE A 222 20.92 -0.96 -4.91
C PHE A 222 19.67 -0.39 -5.61
N PRO A 223 18.46 -0.89 -5.29
CA PRO A 223 17.25 -0.42 -5.94
C PRO A 223 17.00 1.04 -5.58
N LYS A 224 16.95 1.88 -6.62
CA LYS A 224 16.59 3.29 -6.55
C LYS A 224 15.08 3.43 -6.43
N ARG A 225 14.63 4.58 -5.92
CA ARG A 225 13.22 4.99 -5.95
C ARG A 225 12.95 5.76 -7.24
N PRO A 226 11.69 5.77 -7.71
CA PRO A 226 11.27 6.68 -8.76
C PRO A 226 11.63 8.12 -8.39
N VAL A 227 12.29 8.79 -9.32
CA VAL A 227 12.59 10.21 -9.25
C VAL A 227 11.27 10.98 -9.34
N LYS A 228 11.07 11.97 -8.46
CA LYS A 228 9.85 12.78 -8.39
C LYS A 228 10.19 14.26 -8.33
N TYR A 229 9.35 15.10 -8.93
CA TYR A 229 9.41 16.55 -8.77
C TYR A 229 9.12 16.97 -7.33
N ILE A 230 9.83 17.99 -6.86
CA ILE A 230 9.64 18.61 -5.55
C ILE A 230 8.91 19.94 -5.76
N PHE A 231 7.59 19.86 -5.92
CA PHE A 231 6.74 21.03 -6.20
C PHE A 231 6.80 22.13 -5.13
N GLU A 232 7.16 21.81 -3.89
CA GLU A 232 7.38 22.78 -2.81
C GLU A 232 8.58 23.70 -3.04
N LYS A 233 9.50 23.30 -3.95
CA LYS A 233 10.71 24.05 -4.32
C LYS A 233 10.69 24.47 -5.80
N ALA A 234 9.53 24.41 -6.45
CA ALA A 234 9.38 24.80 -7.84
C ALA A 234 9.50 26.32 -7.99
N ASP A 235 10.24 26.76 -9.02
CA ASP A 235 10.20 28.15 -9.49
C ASP A 235 9.05 28.30 -10.49
N TRP A 236 7.85 28.61 -9.98
CA TRP A 236 6.67 28.74 -10.81
C TRP A 236 6.71 29.93 -11.79
N PRO A 237 7.23 31.12 -11.41
CA PRO A 237 7.45 32.20 -12.37
C PRO A 237 8.36 31.79 -13.53
N LEU A 238 9.47 31.10 -13.25
CA LEU A 238 10.35 30.59 -14.30
C LEU A 238 9.64 29.53 -15.15
N PHE A 239 8.91 28.59 -14.53
CA PHE A 239 8.12 27.60 -15.25
C PHE A 239 7.12 28.23 -16.22
N GLU A 240 6.39 29.26 -15.78
CA GLU A 240 5.41 29.98 -16.61
C GLU A 240 6.10 30.72 -17.77
N SER A 241 7.25 31.34 -17.52
CA SER A 241 8.02 32.04 -18.57
C SER A 241 8.56 31.09 -19.64
N LEU A 242 9.00 29.87 -19.26
CA LEU A 242 9.52 28.86 -20.19
C LEU A 242 8.39 28.10 -20.92
N CYS A 243 7.27 27.85 -20.26
CA CYS A 243 6.18 27.04 -20.78
C CYS A 243 5.17 27.87 -21.60
N GLN A 244 5.63 28.39 -22.74
CA GLN A 244 4.81 29.16 -23.68
C GLN A 244 4.26 28.25 -24.78
N LEU A 245 3.03 27.76 -24.59
CA LEU A 245 2.35 26.93 -25.59
C LEU A 245 1.70 27.82 -26.64
N THR A 246 2.08 27.62 -27.90
CA THR A 246 1.56 28.42 -29.03
C THR A 246 0.54 27.63 -29.87
N PRO A 247 -0.42 28.31 -30.53
CA PRO A 247 -1.37 27.65 -31.43
C PRO A 247 -0.71 26.79 -32.53
N ASN A 248 0.47 27.19 -33.02
CA ASN A 248 1.26 26.44 -34.01
C ASN A 248 1.71 25.05 -33.51
N MET A 249 1.75 24.82 -32.19
CA MET A 249 2.00 23.49 -31.62
C MET A 249 0.77 22.59 -31.75
N VAL A 250 -0.42 23.17 -31.79
CA VAL A 250 -1.68 22.46 -32.01
C VAL A 250 -1.93 22.25 -33.49
N ASP A 251 -1.55 23.20 -34.34
CA ASP A 251 -1.71 23.13 -35.79
C ASP A 251 -0.61 22.27 -36.46
N LYS A 252 -0.65 20.97 -36.14
CA LYS A 252 0.21 19.92 -36.70
C LYS A 252 -0.61 18.90 -37.46
N ASP A 253 -0.02 18.18 -38.41
CA ASP A 253 -0.77 17.23 -39.25
C ASP A 253 -1.55 16.18 -38.45
N SER A 254 -0.96 15.68 -37.35
CA SER A 254 -1.60 14.69 -36.47
C SER A 254 -1.80 15.22 -35.05
N ILE A 255 -2.95 14.87 -34.45
CA ILE A 255 -3.26 15.10 -33.04
C ILE A 255 -2.21 14.47 -32.12
N ASP A 256 -1.68 13.29 -32.46
CA ASP A 256 -0.64 12.64 -31.65
C ASP A 256 0.65 13.48 -31.60
N VAL A 257 1.03 14.07 -32.75
CA VAL A 257 2.21 14.96 -32.83
C VAL A 257 1.97 16.23 -32.03
N ALA A 258 0.77 16.82 -32.12
CA ALA A 258 0.40 18.00 -31.33
C ALA A 258 0.46 17.72 -29.81
N VAL A 259 -0.10 16.59 -29.36
CA VAL A 259 -0.09 16.17 -27.95
C VAL A 259 1.33 15.94 -27.46
N ASN A 260 2.17 15.26 -28.23
CA ASN A 260 3.57 15.02 -27.86
C ASN A 260 4.36 16.32 -27.78
N THR A 261 4.20 17.22 -28.77
CA THR A 261 4.87 18.54 -28.78
C THR A 261 4.52 19.36 -27.53
N ILE A 262 3.24 19.42 -27.16
CA ILE A 262 2.78 20.12 -25.96
C ILE A 262 3.32 19.44 -24.69
N THR A 263 3.32 18.12 -24.66
CA THR A 263 3.83 17.33 -23.53
C THR A 263 5.32 17.61 -23.31
N ASP A 264 6.12 17.56 -24.38
CA ASP A 264 7.56 17.79 -24.34
C ASP A 264 7.88 19.22 -23.91
N CYS A 265 7.12 20.21 -24.37
CA CYS A 265 7.28 21.60 -23.93
C CYS A 265 7.02 21.76 -22.42
N ILE A 266 5.93 21.17 -21.89
CA ILE A 266 5.60 21.22 -20.46
C ILE A 266 6.69 20.52 -19.63
N ILE A 267 7.14 19.33 -20.05
CA ILE A 267 8.14 18.55 -19.31
C ILE A 267 9.51 19.21 -19.37
N SER A 268 9.95 19.69 -20.53
CA SER A 268 11.21 20.43 -20.65
C SER A 268 11.21 21.68 -19.77
N SER A 269 10.11 22.43 -19.75
CA SER A 269 9.96 23.60 -18.88
C SER A 269 10.01 23.21 -17.40
N ALA A 270 9.34 22.11 -17.02
CA ALA A 270 9.36 21.59 -15.65
C ALA A 270 10.75 21.10 -15.23
N ASP A 271 11.51 20.48 -16.13
CA ASP A 271 12.85 19.96 -15.84
C ASP A 271 13.86 21.08 -15.54
N ASN A 272 13.67 22.24 -16.17
CA ASN A 272 14.51 23.42 -15.97
C ASN A 272 14.10 24.27 -14.76
N SER A 273 12.86 24.17 -14.29
CA SER A 273 12.30 25.03 -13.23
C SER A 273 11.96 24.31 -11.92
N ILE A 274 11.86 22.98 -11.93
CA ILE A 274 11.40 22.18 -10.79
C ILE A 274 12.45 21.14 -10.40
N PRO A 275 13.04 21.23 -9.20
CA PRO A 275 14.04 20.26 -8.77
C PRO A 275 13.43 18.87 -8.57
N LYS A 276 14.18 17.84 -8.94
CA LYS A 276 13.81 16.43 -8.77
C LYS A 276 14.52 15.82 -7.55
N THR A 277 13.87 14.84 -6.91
CA THR A 277 14.50 14.02 -5.86
C THR A 277 15.64 13.20 -6.44
N SER A 278 16.70 12.95 -5.67
CA SER A 278 17.86 12.17 -6.13
C SER A 278 17.61 10.68 -6.44
N GLY A 279 16.39 10.16 -6.22
CA GLY A 279 16.05 8.73 -6.35
C GLY A 279 16.66 7.85 -5.25
N ASN A 280 17.59 8.38 -4.45
CA ASN A 280 18.19 7.69 -3.33
C ASN A 280 17.20 7.50 -2.18
N ILE A 281 17.37 6.41 -1.44
CA ILE A 281 16.55 6.16 -0.25
C ILE A 281 16.89 7.24 0.79
N PRO A 282 15.90 8.02 1.24
CA PRO A 282 16.13 9.01 2.27
C PRO A 282 16.54 8.32 3.56
N LYS A 283 17.51 8.92 4.27
CA LYS A 283 17.84 8.50 5.64
C LYS A 283 16.58 8.56 6.50
N LEU A 284 16.52 7.71 7.52
CA LEU A 284 15.50 7.78 8.56
C LEU A 284 15.59 9.17 9.21
N CYS A 285 14.49 9.92 9.09
CA CYS A 285 14.43 11.31 9.55
C CYS A 285 14.57 11.37 11.08
N LYS A 286 15.39 12.33 11.53
CA LYS A 286 15.59 12.67 12.94
C LYS A 286 15.27 14.15 13.13
N PRO A 287 13.98 14.51 13.22
CA PRO A 287 13.59 15.93 13.28
C PRO A 287 14.12 16.63 14.53
N TRP A 288 14.45 15.88 15.58
CA TRP A 288 15.01 16.36 16.83
C TRP A 288 16.54 16.50 16.83
N TRP A 289 17.21 16.10 15.75
CA TRP A 289 18.66 16.23 15.67
C TRP A 289 19.04 17.65 15.23
N ASN A 290 19.63 18.42 16.14
CA ASN A 290 20.06 19.79 15.91
C ASN A 290 21.60 19.92 16.09
N THR A 291 22.13 21.13 15.94
CA THR A 291 23.56 21.44 16.09
C THR A 291 24.09 21.14 17.49
N GLU A 292 23.29 21.32 18.54
CA GLU A 292 23.64 20.97 19.92
C GLU A 292 23.82 19.45 20.10
N CYS A 293 22.96 18.64 19.48
CA CYS A 293 23.11 17.18 19.45
C CYS A 293 24.40 16.75 18.73
N ASP A 294 24.73 17.39 17.60
CA ASP A 294 25.93 17.07 16.82
C ASP A 294 27.23 17.39 17.59
N THR A 295 27.32 18.58 18.18
CA THR A 295 28.47 19.00 19.00
C THR A 295 28.66 18.08 20.22
N CYS A 296 27.56 17.70 20.89
CA CYS A 296 27.62 16.79 22.02
C CYS A 296 27.98 15.36 21.61
N GLN A 297 27.51 14.87 20.46
CA GLN A 297 27.93 13.56 19.93
C GLN A 297 29.44 13.54 19.64
N LYS A 298 29.97 14.56 18.96
CA LYS A 298 31.42 14.66 18.68
C LYS A 298 32.25 14.67 19.96
N THR A 299 31.79 15.41 20.96
CA THR A 299 32.45 15.45 22.29
C THR A 299 32.42 14.09 22.97
N LEU A 300 31.31 13.35 22.88
CA LEU A 300 31.17 11.99 23.40
C LEU A 300 32.12 11.02 22.68
N GLU A 301 32.19 11.07 21.36
CA GLU A 301 33.07 10.23 20.55
C GLU A 301 34.55 10.49 20.87
N LYS A 302 34.94 11.76 21.05
CA LYS A 302 36.30 12.13 21.47
C LYS A 302 36.62 11.64 22.88
N ALA A 303 35.70 11.78 23.83
CA ALA A 303 35.88 11.26 25.19
C ALA A 303 35.99 9.73 25.22
N TRP A 304 35.18 9.04 24.41
CA TRP A 304 35.24 7.59 24.25
C TRP A 304 36.56 7.12 23.64
N TYR A 305 37.01 7.76 22.56
CA TYR A 305 38.29 7.48 21.92
C TYR A 305 39.46 7.62 22.89
N ASN A 306 39.48 8.71 23.67
CA ASN A 306 40.52 8.94 24.67
C ASN A 306 40.51 7.89 25.77
N TYR A 307 39.33 7.51 26.27
CA TYR A 307 39.22 6.45 27.27
C TYR A 307 39.70 5.10 26.74
N ARG A 308 39.35 4.76 25.49
CA ARG A 308 39.77 3.49 24.87
C ARG A 308 41.28 3.40 24.65
N ARG A 309 41.94 4.51 24.30
CA ARG A 309 43.40 4.55 24.13
C ARG A 309 44.16 4.66 25.45
N TYR A 310 43.59 5.39 26.41
CA TYR A 310 44.22 5.70 27.69
C TYR A 310 43.20 5.46 28.82
N PRO A 311 42.98 4.20 29.23
CA PRO A 311 41.99 3.82 30.23
C PRO A 311 42.47 4.24 31.62
N THR A 312 42.15 5.47 32.02
CA THR A 312 42.42 6.02 33.35
C THR A 312 41.11 6.33 34.04
N THR A 313 41.12 6.37 35.38
CA THR A 313 39.95 6.77 36.17
C THR A 313 39.44 8.14 35.74
N HIS A 314 40.34 9.07 35.41
CA HIS A 314 39.98 10.40 34.93
C HIS A 314 39.27 10.36 33.56
N SER A 315 39.81 9.62 32.58
CA SER A 315 39.20 9.52 31.25
C SER A 315 37.84 8.79 31.29
N LEU A 316 37.67 7.81 32.18
CA LEU A 316 36.39 7.15 32.44
C LEU A 316 35.35 8.10 33.03
N ILE A 317 35.71 8.87 34.06
CA ILE A 317 34.82 9.86 34.69
C ILE A 317 34.39 10.89 33.64
N LYS A 318 35.34 11.39 32.84
CA LYS A 318 35.06 12.34 31.75
C LYS A 318 34.09 11.74 30.74
N PHE A 319 34.31 10.50 30.28
CA PHE A 319 33.39 9.80 29.38
C PHE A 319 32.00 9.64 30.00
N LYS A 320 31.88 9.21 31.25
CA LYS A 320 30.58 9.07 31.96
C LYS A 320 29.83 10.40 32.04
N LYS A 321 30.52 11.50 32.40
CA LYS A 321 29.93 12.85 32.47
C LYS A 321 29.41 13.31 31.10
N VAL A 322 30.23 13.18 30.06
CA VAL A 322 29.83 13.57 28.69
C VAL A 322 28.68 12.69 28.18
N ARG A 323 28.68 11.39 28.49
CA ARG A 323 27.59 10.46 28.15
C ARG A 323 26.27 10.86 28.81
N ALA A 324 26.30 11.24 30.09
CA ALA A 324 25.12 11.72 30.81
C ALA A 324 24.58 13.02 30.19
N LYS A 325 25.45 13.99 29.91
CA LYS A 325 25.08 15.26 29.25
C LYS A 325 24.46 15.03 27.87
N PHE A 326 25.05 14.15 27.05
CA PHE A 326 24.49 13.79 25.74
C PHE A 326 23.09 13.17 25.88
N ARG A 327 22.88 12.25 26.84
CA ARG A 327 21.56 11.66 27.10
C ARG A 327 20.52 12.71 27.50
N GLN A 328 20.89 13.69 28.32
CA GLN A 328 20.02 14.78 28.75
C GLN A 328 19.62 15.67 27.55
N ILE A 329 20.59 16.16 26.77
CA ILE A 329 20.35 17.01 25.61
C ILE A 329 19.50 16.28 24.57
N ARG A 330 19.81 15.01 24.31
CA ARG A 330 19.03 14.14 23.42
C ARG A 330 17.56 14.08 23.85
N ARG A 331 17.29 13.80 25.12
CA ARG A 331 15.92 13.76 25.66
C ARG A 331 15.22 15.12 25.57
N ARG A 332 15.92 16.21 25.91
CA ARG A 332 15.38 17.57 25.80
C ARG A 332 14.97 17.87 24.36
N SER A 333 15.87 17.68 23.41
CA SER A 333 15.60 17.97 22.00
C SER A 333 14.46 17.13 21.45
N MET A 334 14.42 15.83 21.77
CA MET A 334 13.29 14.96 21.40
C MET A 334 11.95 15.50 21.92
N ASN A 335 11.89 15.87 23.19
CA ASN A 335 10.67 16.39 23.80
C ASN A 335 10.26 17.73 23.19
N THR A 336 11.20 18.67 23.00
CA THR A 336 10.90 19.99 22.40
C THR A 336 10.38 19.85 20.97
N THR A 337 11.04 19.02 20.14
CA THR A 337 10.59 18.75 18.77
C THR A 337 9.24 18.05 18.75
N TRP A 338 9.00 17.11 19.66
CA TRP A 338 7.70 16.47 19.81
C TRP A 338 6.59 17.48 20.13
N CYS A 339 6.81 18.34 21.12
CA CYS A 339 5.86 19.40 21.49
C CYS A 339 5.59 20.34 20.32
N SER A 340 6.65 20.81 19.64
CA SER A 340 6.53 21.67 18.45
C SER A 340 5.75 21.00 17.32
N TYR A 341 6.00 19.70 17.08
CA TYR A 341 5.30 18.94 16.05
C TYR A 341 3.80 18.82 16.35
N VAL A 342 3.42 18.52 17.60
CA VAL A 342 2.02 18.42 18.00
C VAL A 342 1.35 19.79 18.01
N ASN A 343 2.02 20.84 18.49
CA ASN A 343 1.52 22.23 18.46
C ASN A 343 1.28 22.74 17.03
N SER A 344 1.97 22.20 16.03
CA SER A 344 1.75 22.53 14.62
C SER A 344 0.45 21.94 14.05
N ILE A 345 -0.32 21.17 14.83
CA ILE A 345 -1.66 20.70 14.49
C ILE A 345 -2.65 21.77 14.95
N THR A 346 -2.89 22.74 14.06
CA THR A 346 -3.77 23.90 14.32
C THR A 346 -4.99 23.89 13.40
N ARG A 347 -6.05 24.65 13.75
CA ARG A 347 -7.30 24.75 12.98
C ARG A 347 -7.11 25.16 11.51
N GLN A 348 -6.04 25.90 11.21
CA GLN A 348 -5.69 26.36 9.86
C GLN A 348 -5.19 25.21 8.97
N VAL A 349 -4.75 24.11 9.56
CA VAL A 349 -4.27 22.93 8.85
C VAL A 349 -5.47 22.13 8.30
N SER A 350 -5.40 21.72 7.03
CA SER A 350 -6.45 20.90 6.42
C SER A 350 -6.55 19.51 7.07
N SER A 351 -7.75 18.92 7.09
CA SER A 351 -7.99 17.59 7.70
C SER A 351 -7.06 16.51 7.15
N LYS A 352 -6.71 16.58 5.85
CA LYS A 352 -5.76 15.64 5.23
C LYS A 352 -4.39 15.71 5.91
N ILE A 353 -3.86 16.91 6.11
CA ILE A 353 -2.54 17.12 6.73
C ILE A 353 -2.59 16.73 8.22
N VAL A 354 -3.69 17.04 8.93
CA VAL A 354 -3.89 16.58 10.32
C VAL A 354 -3.79 15.06 10.40
N TRP A 355 -4.57 14.34 9.58
CA TRP A 355 -4.53 12.88 9.54
C TRP A 355 -3.18 12.31 9.07
N ASP A 356 -2.44 13.00 8.20
CA ASP A 356 -1.07 12.64 7.84
C ASP A 356 -0.10 12.75 9.02
N LYS A 357 -0.21 13.83 9.82
CA LYS A 357 0.58 14.00 11.04
C LYS A 357 0.23 12.94 12.08
N VAL A 358 -1.06 12.69 12.31
CA VAL A 358 -1.55 11.63 13.20
C VAL A 358 -1.01 10.27 12.77
N ARG A 359 -1.13 9.89 11.49
CA ARG A 359 -0.59 8.61 11.00
C ARG A 359 0.91 8.46 11.25
N LYS A 360 1.70 9.55 11.06
CA LYS A 360 3.14 9.56 11.34
C LYS A 360 3.44 9.31 12.82
N ILE A 361 2.64 9.87 13.73
CA ILE A 361 2.77 9.69 15.18
C ILE A 361 2.60 8.22 15.58
N PHE A 362 1.60 7.54 15.04
CA PHE A 362 1.33 6.13 15.37
C PHE A 362 2.25 5.13 14.66
N GLY A 363 3.23 5.62 13.89
CA GLY A 363 4.07 4.75 13.06
C GLY A 363 3.26 3.98 12.03
N CYS A 364 2.05 4.46 11.70
CA CYS A 364 1.24 3.97 10.59
C CYS A 364 1.83 4.56 9.31
N TYR A 365 2.98 4.02 8.90
CA TYR A 365 3.51 4.29 7.59
C TYR A 365 2.56 3.66 6.56
N SER A 366 2.34 4.33 5.43
CA SER A 366 1.80 3.64 4.26
C SER A 366 2.71 2.45 4.02
N ASP A 367 2.20 1.23 4.16
CA ASP A 367 2.92 0.00 3.84
C ASP A 367 3.22 0.02 2.34
N THR A 368 4.27 0.74 1.94
CA THR A 368 4.93 0.57 0.64
C THR A 368 5.82 -0.66 0.72
N GLN A 369 5.30 -1.74 1.33
CA GLN A 369 5.97 -3.02 1.31
C GLN A 369 5.90 -3.46 -0.14
N ASN A 370 7.04 -3.33 -0.83
CA ASN A 370 7.25 -4.00 -2.09
C ASN A 370 6.93 -5.49 -1.88
N ILE A 371 6.28 -6.09 -2.87
CA ILE A 371 5.97 -7.50 -2.88
C ILE A 371 7.31 -8.24 -2.80
N SER A 372 7.55 -8.96 -1.71
CA SER A 372 8.80 -9.69 -1.50
C SER A 372 8.81 -11.03 -2.23
N PHE A 373 7.66 -11.67 -2.36
CA PHE A 373 7.45 -12.88 -3.16
C PHE A 373 5.95 -13.09 -3.44
N LEU A 374 5.65 -13.86 -4.49
CA LEU A 374 4.30 -14.33 -4.83
C LEU A 374 4.29 -15.86 -4.84
N ASN A 375 3.16 -16.45 -4.45
CA ASN A 375 2.88 -17.86 -4.68
C ASN A 375 1.97 -17.95 -5.90
N TYR A 376 2.47 -18.50 -7.00
CA TYR A 376 1.70 -18.72 -8.22
C TYR A 376 1.80 -20.19 -8.60
N ASN A 377 0.67 -20.89 -8.65
CA ASN A 377 0.58 -22.32 -9.00
C ASN A 377 1.54 -23.24 -8.20
N GLY A 378 1.75 -22.94 -6.92
CA GLY A 378 2.67 -23.69 -6.04
C GLY A 378 4.15 -23.32 -6.16
N GLN A 379 4.52 -22.44 -7.09
CA GLN A 379 5.88 -21.90 -7.21
C GLN A 379 6.01 -20.55 -6.48
N VAL A 380 7.15 -20.35 -5.82
CA VAL A 380 7.50 -19.11 -5.12
C VAL A 380 8.33 -18.24 -6.06
N ILE A 381 7.77 -17.11 -6.47
CA ILE A 381 8.42 -16.15 -7.38
C ILE A 381 8.95 -14.99 -6.55
N SER A 382 10.26 -14.76 -6.58
CA SER A 382 10.94 -13.72 -5.80
C SER A 382 11.53 -12.59 -6.64
N ASP A 383 11.80 -12.81 -7.92
CA ASP A 383 12.36 -11.75 -8.77
C ASP A 383 11.32 -10.66 -9.05
N ALA A 384 11.70 -9.39 -8.89
CA ALA A 384 10.77 -8.27 -9.00
C ALA A 384 10.20 -8.10 -10.41
N LYS A 385 10.95 -8.51 -11.45
CA LYS A 385 10.49 -8.50 -12.84
C LYS A 385 9.45 -9.60 -13.05
N GLU A 386 9.75 -10.81 -12.61
CA GLU A 386 8.83 -11.95 -12.70
C GLU A 386 7.55 -11.73 -11.90
N ILE A 387 7.65 -11.22 -10.67
CA ILE A 387 6.49 -10.88 -9.82
C ILE A 387 5.52 -9.97 -10.57
N GLY A 388 6.02 -8.91 -11.19
CA GLY A 388 5.15 -7.97 -11.86
C GLY A 388 4.70 -8.46 -13.24
N ASN A 389 5.45 -9.34 -13.89
CA ASN A 389 4.99 -10.03 -15.09
C ASN A 389 3.84 -10.98 -14.77
N VAL A 390 3.91 -11.74 -13.67
CA VAL A 390 2.81 -12.63 -13.21
C VAL A 390 1.58 -11.81 -12.87
N ILE A 391 1.73 -10.70 -12.13
CA ILE A 391 0.61 -9.80 -11.85
C ILE A 391 0.04 -9.22 -13.14
N GLY A 392 0.89 -8.76 -14.06
CA GLY A 392 0.50 -8.22 -15.36
C GLY A 392 -0.28 -9.23 -16.19
N GLN A 393 0.20 -10.47 -16.25
CA GLN A 393 -0.43 -11.58 -16.93
C GLN A 393 -1.78 -11.93 -16.29
N THR A 394 -1.85 -12.10 -14.97
CA THR A 394 -3.11 -12.37 -14.26
C THR A 394 -4.14 -11.27 -14.54
N LEU A 395 -3.73 -10.00 -14.56
CA LEU A 395 -4.62 -8.87 -14.89
C LEU A 395 -5.07 -8.87 -16.36
N SER A 396 -4.15 -9.18 -17.27
CA SER A 396 -4.44 -9.31 -18.70
C SER A 396 -5.46 -10.43 -18.95
N GLU A 397 -5.27 -11.59 -18.33
CA GLU A 397 -6.17 -12.76 -18.39
C GLU A 397 -7.53 -12.49 -17.75
N ILE A 398 -7.61 -11.65 -16.70
CA ILE A 398 -8.90 -11.21 -16.15
C ILE A 398 -9.66 -10.35 -17.15
N SER A 399 -8.95 -9.57 -17.97
CA SER A 399 -9.55 -8.65 -18.94
C SER A 399 -9.77 -9.25 -20.32
N SER A 400 -9.33 -10.49 -20.54
CA SER A 400 -9.48 -11.16 -21.83
C SER A 400 -10.87 -11.79 -21.98
N ASP A 401 -11.24 -12.08 -23.22
CA ASP A 401 -12.53 -12.69 -23.54
C ASP A 401 -12.72 -14.06 -22.91
N SER A 402 -11.63 -14.81 -22.71
CA SER A 402 -11.61 -16.10 -22.02
C SER A 402 -12.01 -16.03 -20.54
N SER A 403 -12.09 -14.84 -19.95
CA SER A 403 -12.48 -14.66 -18.55
C SER A 403 -13.99 -14.76 -18.33
N TYR A 404 -14.80 -14.68 -19.39
CA TYR A 404 -16.25 -14.81 -19.32
C TYR A 404 -16.70 -16.27 -19.42
N PRO A 405 -17.90 -16.61 -18.92
CA PRO A 405 -18.52 -17.91 -19.19
C PRO A 405 -18.68 -18.15 -20.70
N ASN A 406 -18.50 -19.39 -21.15
CA ASN A 406 -18.56 -19.77 -22.57
C ASN A 406 -19.86 -19.33 -23.26
N ASP A 407 -21.00 -19.44 -22.56
CA ASP A 407 -22.30 -19.02 -23.07
C ASP A 407 -22.34 -17.52 -23.37
N PHE A 408 -21.72 -16.70 -22.53
CA PHE A 408 -21.62 -15.26 -22.76
C PHE A 408 -20.66 -14.93 -23.89
N ILE A 409 -19.57 -15.68 -24.07
CA ILE A 409 -18.64 -15.47 -25.20
C ILE A 409 -19.38 -15.67 -26.53
N ALA A 410 -20.21 -16.71 -26.65
CA ALA A 410 -21.03 -16.93 -27.83
C ALA A 410 -22.02 -15.78 -28.07
N PHE A 411 -22.76 -15.36 -27.02
CA PHE A 411 -23.68 -14.23 -27.09
C PHE A 411 -22.97 -12.91 -27.48
N LYS A 412 -21.82 -12.63 -26.85
CA LYS A 412 -20.97 -11.46 -27.10
C LYS A 412 -20.60 -11.38 -28.57
N LYS A 413 -20.09 -12.48 -29.15
CA LYS A 413 -19.68 -12.53 -30.57
C LYS A 413 -20.84 -12.20 -31.52
N CYS A 414 -22.04 -12.69 -31.23
CA CYS A 414 -23.23 -12.39 -32.05
C CYS A 414 -23.68 -10.92 -31.92
N GLU A 415 -23.69 -10.38 -30.70
CA GLU A 415 -24.11 -8.99 -30.47
C GLU A 415 -23.11 -7.99 -31.05
N GLU A 416 -21.80 -8.24 -30.93
CA GLU A 416 -20.75 -7.34 -31.41
C GLU A 416 -20.67 -7.21 -32.93
N GLN A 417 -21.30 -8.12 -33.67
CA GLN A 417 -21.46 -7.99 -35.13
C GLN A 417 -22.42 -6.84 -35.51
N LYS A 418 -23.29 -6.41 -34.60
CA LYS A 418 -24.23 -5.31 -34.85
C LYS A 418 -23.49 -3.98 -34.67
N SER A 419 -23.43 -3.13 -35.70
CA SER A 419 -22.81 -1.81 -35.57
C SER A 419 -23.61 -0.93 -34.60
N VAL A 420 -22.88 -0.23 -33.71
CA VAL A 420 -23.44 0.85 -32.90
C VAL A 420 -23.09 2.16 -33.59
N ASP A 421 -24.06 2.71 -34.31
CA ASP A 421 -23.86 3.91 -35.15
C ASP A 421 -24.38 5.16 -34.44
N PHE A 422 -23.44 5.96 -33.96
CA PHE A 422 -23.72 7.29 -33.42
C PHE A 422 -23.79 8.28 -34.58
N LEU A 423 -24.98 8.41 -35.17
CA LEU A 423 -25.23 9.34 -36.27
C LEU A 423 -24.68 10.74 -35.95
N PRO A 424 -24.07 11.45 -36.92
CA PRO A 424 -23.65 12.83 -36.73
C PRO A 424 -24.86 13.68 -36.32
N SER A 425 -24.76 14.39 -35.20
CA SER A 425 -25.75 15.37 -34.77
C SER A 425 -25.03 16.54 -34.13
N TYR A 426 -25.41 17.75 -34.55
CA TYR A 426 -24.93 19.01 -33.98
C TYR A 426 -26.02 19.77 -33.22
N ALA A 427 -27.25 19.23 -33.18
CA ALA A 427 -28.40 19.89 -32.60
C ALA A 427 -28.34 19.97 -31.07
N GLU A 428 -27.65 19.03 -30.43
CA GLU A 428 -27.57 18.93 -28.99
C GLU A 428 -26.39 19.72 -28.41
N ASP A 429 -26.67 20.51 -27.36
CA ASP A 429 -25.68 21.39 -26.71
C ASP A 429 -24.39 20.66 -26.30
N TYR A 430 -24.48 19.39 -25.93
CA TYR A 430 -23.31 18.62 -25.48
C TYR A 430 -22.28 18.38 -26.59
N ASN A 431 -22.64 18.52 -27.86
CA ASN A 431 -21.75 18.33 -29.01
C ASN A 431 -20.95 19.59 -29.38
N SER A 432 -21.27 20.74 -28.80
CA SER A 432 -20.56 22.01 -29.03
C SER A 432 -19.07 21.91 -28.67
N THR A 433 -18.26 22.87 -29.11
CA THR A 433 -16.90 23.01 -28.59
C THR A 433 -16.90 23.32 -27.10
N PHE A 434 -15.80 23.00 -26.44
CA PHE A 434 -15.58 23.34 -25.04
C PHE A 434 -15.25 24.81 -24.86
N SER A 435 -15.80 25.39 -23.80
CA SER A 435 -15.52 26.75 -23.38
C SER A 435 -14.33 26.84 -22.42
N TYR A 436 -13.73 28.02 -22.35
CA TYR A 436 -12.66 28.29 -21.39
C TYR A 436 -13.13 28.15 -19.93
N HIS A 437 -14.40 28.44 -19.66
CA HIS A 437 -14.99 28.29 -18.33
C HIS A 437 -15.06 26.82 -17.91
N GLU A 438 -15.45 25.91 -18.81
CA GLU A 438 -15.44 24.47 -18.55
C GLU A 438 -14.03 23.96 -18.24
N LEU A 439 -13.02 24.44 -18.96
CA LEU A 439 -11.62 24.09 -18.71
C LEU A 439 -11.17 24.57 -17.32
N LYS A 440 -11.42 25.84 -16.98
CA LYS A 440 -11.07 26.41 -15.67
C LYS A 440 -11.78 25.68 -14.52
N ASP A 441 -13.06 25.36 -14.66
CA ASP A 441 -13.79 24.61 -13.64
C ASP A 441 -13.26 23.18 -13.49
N ALA A 442 -12.95 22.50 -14.59
CA ALA A 442 -12.34 21.17 -14.58
C ALA A 442 -10.94 21.18 -13.95
N LEU A 443 -10.15 22.23 -14.19
CA LEU A 443 -8.81 22.41 -13.62
C LEU A 443 -8.89 22.71 -12.11
N ARG A 444 -9.82 23.57 -11.68
CA ARG A 444 -10.06 23.87 -10.26
C ARG A 444 -10.43 22.61 -9.47
N LYS A 445 -11.29 21.75 -10.04
CA LYS A 445 -11.71 20.46 -9.45
C LYS A 445 -10.62 19.38 -9.50
N SER A 446 -9.51 19.60 -10.21
CA SER A 446 -8.43 18.62 -10.29
C SER A 446 -7.64 18.56 -8.98
N ASN A 447 -7.42 17.35 -8.47
CA ASN A 447 -6.61 17.11 -7.27
C ASN A 447 -5.17 16.76 -7.67
N PRO A 448 -4.15 17.04 -6.83
CA PRO A 448 -2.80 16.58 -7.08
C PRO A 448 -2.76 15.05 -7.05
N THR A 449 -2.58 14.43 -8.23
CA THR A 449 -2.50 12.97 -8.42
C THR A 449 -1.15 12.58 -9.00
N SER A 450 -0.79 11.29 -8.87
CA SER A 450 0.35 10.72 -9.56
C SER A 450 0.16 10.80 -11.09
N PRO A 451 1.23 11.05 -11.86
CA PRO A 451 1.15 11.24 -13.30
C PRO A 451 1.08 9.90 -14.03
N GLY A 452 0.68 9.94 -15.30
CA GLY A 452 0.70 8.80 -16.21
C GLY A 452 2.10 8.55 -16.79
N PRO A 453 2.19 7.85 -17.94
CA PRO A 453 3.44 7.67 -18.68
C PRO A 453 4.12 8.99 -19.06
N ASP A 454 3.32 10.01 -19.38
CA ASP A 454 3.72 11.36 -19.81
C ASP A 454 4.41 12.21 -18.73
N GLN A 455 4.41 11.77 -17.47
CA GLN A 455 4.97 12.51 -16.33
C GLN A 455 4.34 13.89 -16.05
N ILE A 456 3.27 14.28 -16.75
CA ILE A 456 2.57 15.53 -16.51
C ILE A 456 1.77 15.44 -15.21
N HIS A 457 1.93 16.44 -14.35
CA HIS A 457 1.20 16.58 -13.10
C HIS A 457 0.14 17.67 -13.17
N ASN A 458 -0.98 17.48 -12.45
CA ASN A 458 -2.01 18.52 -12.30
C ASN A 458 -1.47 19.83 -11.69
N ASN A 459 -0.39 19.78 -10.90
CA ASN A 459 0.26 20.99 -10.40
C ASN A 459 0.88 21.81 -11.54
N MET A 460 1.53 21.17 -12.51
CA MET A 460 2.09 21.86 -13.67
C MET A 460 0.97 22.56 -14.46
N LEU A 461 -0.13 21.84 -14.71
CA LEU A 461 -1.29 22.39 -15.44
C LEU A 461 -1.95 23.58 -14.74
N LYS A 462 -1.92 23.62 -13.41
CA LYS A 462 -2.47 24.74 -12.60
C LYS A 462 -1.61 25.99 -12.62
N HIS A 463 -0.34 25.88 -13.01
CA HIS A 463 0.63 26.96 -13.07
C HIS A 463 1.00 27.32 -14.52
N LEU A 464 0.19 26.88 -15.50
CA LEU A 464 0.30 27.38 -16.88
C LEU A 464 -0.30 28.78 -16.97
N GLY A 465 0.35 29.64 -17.77
CA GLY A 465 -0.18 30.95 -18.11
C GLY A 465 -1.50 30.88 -18.89
N GLU A 466 -2.27 31.97 -18.89
CA GLU A 466 -3.59 32.03 -19.55
C GLU A 466 -3.50 31.74 -21.06
N SER A 467 -2.47 32.23 -21.75
CA SER A 467 -2.20 31.92 -23.17
C SER A 467 -2.02 30.41 -23.39
N SER A 468 -1.20 29.77 -22.56
CA SER A 468 -0.95 28.32 -22.63
C SER A 468 -2.22 27.50 -22.34
N LEU A 469 -3.08 27.96 -21.43
CA LEU A 469 -4.37 27.31 -21.18
C LEU A 469 -5.33 27.44 -22.37
N LEU A 470 -5.34 28.58 -23.07
CA LEU A 470 -6.11 28.74 -24.31
C LEU A 470 -5.60 27.80 -25.42
N THR A 471 -4.29 27.60 -25.52
CA THR A 471 -3.70 26.62 -26.44
C THR A 471 -4.11 25.18 -26.08
N ILE A 472 -4.17 24.83 -24.79
CA ILE A 472 -4.71 23.53 -24.36
C ILE A 472 -6.20 23.40 -24.72
N LEU A 473 -6.99 24.47 -24.57
CA LEU A 473 -8.39 24.46 -24.99
C LEU A 473 -8.52 24.23 -26.50
N LEU A 474 -7.67 24.86 -27.31
CA LEU A 474 -7.61 24.65 -28.75
C LEU A 474 -7.33 23.18 -29.09
N LEU A 475 -6.33 22.58 -28.43
CA LEU A 475 -6.02 21.15 -28.58
C LEU A 475 -7.24 20.27 -28.23
N PHE A 476 -7.90 20.54 -27.11
CA PHE A 476 -9.08 19.78 -26.67
C PHE A 476 -10.25 19.91 -27.64
N ASN A 477 -10.48 21.10 -28.18
CA ASN A 477 -11.52 21.33 -29.19
C ASN A 477 -11.18 20.63 -30.51
N ARG A 478 -9.91 20.62 -30.91
CA ARG A 478 -9.44 19.86 -32.08
C ARG A 478 -9.69 18.36 -31.92
N ILE A 479 -9.27 17.78 -30.79
CA ILE A 479 -9.54 16.38 -30.42
C ILE A 479 -11.05 16.08 -30.46
N TRP A 480 -11.87 16.99 -29.94
CA TRP A 480 -13.32 16.85 -29.88
C TRP A 480 -13.99 16.88 -31.27
N GLN A 481 -13.55 17.78 -32.15
CA GLN A 481 -14.11 17.97 -33.49
C GLN A 481 -13.67 16.88 -34.46
N GLU A 482 -12.37 16.54 -34.47
CA GLU A 482 -11.81 15.48 -35.32
C GLU A 482 -12.19 14.09 -34.83
N LYS A 483 -12.67 13.96 -33.58
CA LYS A 483 -13.08 12.71 -32.93
C LYS A 483 -11.92 11.71 -32.82
N VAL A 484 -10.66 12.16 -32.80
CA VAL A 484 -9.49 11.29 -32.67
C VAL A 484 -8.99 11.32 -31.24
N PHE A 485 -8.88 10.15 -30.60
CA PHE A 485 -8.32 10.03 -29.26
C PHE A 485 -6.81 9.76 -29.36
N PRO A 486 -5.95 10.55 -28.68
CA PRO A 486 -4.49 10.36 -28.76
C PRO A 486 -4.06 8.96 -28.31
N LEU A 487 -3.19 8.32 -29.10
CA LEU A 487 -2.67 6.98 -28.84
C LEU A 487 -1.81 6.95 -27.56
N SER A 488 -1.11 8.05 -27.26
CA SER A 488 -0.33 8.18 -26.01
C SER A 488 -1.22 8.10 -24.76
N TRP A 489 -2.50 8.48 -24.85
CA TRP A 489 -3.46 8.44 -23.75
C TRP A 489 -4.13 7.07 -23.57
N LEU A 490 -3.96 6.14 -24.52
CA LEU A 490 -4.36 4.74 -24.37
C LEU A 490 -3.34 3.93 -23.53
N LYS A 491 -2.14 4.49 -23.31
CA LYS A 491 -1.10 3.89 -22.46
C LYS A 491 -1.32 4.26 -20.99
N ALA A 492 -1.20 3.29 -20.10
CA ALA A 492 -1.31 3.51 -18.65
C ALA A 492 -0.21 2.80 -17.87
N ILE A 493 0.14 3.34 -16.71
CA ILE A 493 1.01 2.64 -15.76
C ILE A 493 0.18 2.13 -14.60
N VAL A 494 0.14 0.81 -14.42
CA VAL A 494 -0.62 0.14 -13.36
C VAL A 494 0.26 -0.05 -12.14
N VAL A 495 -0.22 0.44 -11.00
CA VAL A 495 0.41 0.23 -9.69
C VAL A 495 -0.47 -0.74 -8.91
N PRO A 496 0.01 -1.98 -8.62
CA PRO A 496 -0.76 -2.95 -7.85
C PRO A 496 -0.82 -2.54 -6.38
N ILE A 497 -2.03 -2.39 -5.83
CA ILE A 497 -2.25 -2.08 -4.41
C ILE A 497 -2.90 -3.28 -3.71
N PRO A 498 -2.31 -3.81 -2.63
CA PRO A 498 -2.88 -4.96 -1.92
C PRO A 498 -4.24 -4.61 -1.28
N LYS A 499 -5.19 -5.53 -1.39
CA LYS A 499 -6.49 -5.43 -0.70
C LYS A 499 -6.27 -5.50 0.82
N PRO A 500 -6.85 -4.59 1.63
CA PRO A 500 -6.67 -4.59 3.08
C PRO A 500 -7.08 -5.92 3.72
N GLY A 501 -6.20 -6.49 4.55
CA GLY A 501 -6.49 -7.71 5.32
C GLY A 501 -6.50 -9.01 4.51
N LYS A 502 -6.12 -8.98 3.23
CA LYS A 502 -5.94 -10.16 2.38
C LYS A 502 -4.48 -10.57 2.30
N ASP A 503 -4.24 -11.83 1.94
CA ASP A 503 -2.89 -12.33 1.75
C ASP A 503 -2.22 -11.60 0.57
N LYS A 504 -1.00 -11.10 0.82
CA LYS A 504 -0.19 -10.37 -0.16
C LYS A 504 0.55 -11.32 -1.12
N GLN A 505 0.60 -12.61 -0.82
CA GLN A 505 1.30 -13.59 -1.66
C GLN A 505 0.46 -14.04 -2.87
N ASP A 506 -0.85 -13.80 -2.85
CA ASP A 506 -1.76 -14.15 -3.94
C ASP A 506 -1.94 -12.97 -4.92
N PRO A 507 -1.66 -13.16 -6.23
CA PRO A 507 -1.79 -12.11 -7.24
C PRO A 507 -3.23 -11.59 -7.42
N ASN A 508 -4.26 -12.38 -7.10
CA ASN A 508 -5.66 -11.95 -7.20
C ASN A 508 -6.08 -10.96 -6.11
N ASN A 509 -5.26 -10.80 -5.06
CA ASN A 509 -5.53 -9.90 -3.95
C ASN A 509 -5.03 -8.47 -4.17
N TYR A 510 -4.61 -8.13 -5.39
CA TYR A 510 -4.19 -6.79 -5.77
C TYR A 510 -5.30 -6.03 -6.52
N ARG A 511 -5.33 -4.71 -6.35
CA ARG A 511 -6.15 -3.78 -7.13
C ARG A 511 -5.26 -3.10 -8.17
N PRO A 512 -5.60 -3.15 -9.47
CA PRO A 512 -4.83 -2.50 -10.52
C PRO A 512 -5.18 -1.01 -10.60
N ILE A 513 -4.40 -0.12 -9.98
CA ILE A 513 -4.64 1.32 -10.12
C ILE A 513 -3.93 1.85 -11.38
N ALA A 514 -4.71 2.23 -12.40
CA ALA A 514 -4.21 2.75 -13.66
C ALA A 514 -3.91 4.25 -13.55
N LEU A 515 -2.63 4.60 -13.77
CA LEU A 515 -2.16 5.96 -13.89
C LEU A 515 -2.18 6.37 -15.37
N THR A 516 -3.25 7.08 -15.77
CA THR A 516 -3.38 7.71 -17.10
C THR A 516 -2.92 9.17 -17.07
N SER A 517 -2.68 9.74 -18.27
CA SER A 517 -2.26 11.13 -18.47
C SER A 517 -3.15 12.13 -17.71
N CYS A 518 -2.53 13.11 -17.05
CA CYS A 518 -3.26 14.19 -16.39
C CYS A 518 -3.98 15.12 -17.37
N LEU A 519 -3.42 15.32 -18.57
CA LEU A 519 -4.07 16.05 -19.66
C LEU A 519 -5.34 15.32 -20.13
N SER A 520 -5.24 14.00 -20.34
CA SER A 520 -6.41 13.17 -20.69
C SER A 520 -7.49 13.25 -19.61
N LYS A 521 -7.13 13.13 -18.33
CA LYS A 521 -8.07 13.24 -17.19
C LYS A 521 -8.74 14.62 -17.09
N LEU A 522 -8.09 15.68 -17.59
CA LEU A 522 -8.69 17.01 -17.61
C LEU A 522 -9.82 17.07 -18.65
N LEU A 523 -9.56 16.57 -19.86
CA LEU A 523 -10.59 16.46 -20.90
C LEU A 523 -11.72 15.51 -20.50
N GLU A 524 -11.40 14.33 -19.96
CA GLU A 524 -12.38 13.37 -19.43
C GLU A 524 -13.33 14.02 -18.41
N ARG A 525 -12.84 14.96 -17.59
CA ARG A 525 -13.65 15.65 -16.57
C ARG A 525 -14.66 16.61 -17.21
N MET A 526 -14.26 17.30 -18.28
CA MET A 526 -15.15 18.17 -19.05
C MET A 526 -16.24 17.33 -19.74
N VAL A 527 -15.84 16.23 -20.39
CA VAL A 527 -16.75 15.27 -21.02
C VAL A 527 -17.72 14.65 -19.99
N SER A 528 -17.20 14.22 -18.84
CA SER A 528 -18.01 13.64 -17.76
C SER A 528 -19.03 14.62 -17.20
N ALA A 529 -18.70 15.92 -17.12
CA ALA A 529 -19.63 16.95 -16.68
C ALA A 529 -20.80 17.08 -17.65
N ARG A 530 -20.54 17.08 -18.97
CA ARG A 530 -21.58 17.11 -20.01
C ARG A 530 -22.45 15.86 -19.99
N LEU A 531 -21.84 14.67 -20.01
CA LEU A 531 -22.56 13.40 -19.98
C LEU A 531 -23.47 13.30 -18.75
N LYS A 532 -22.96 13.68 -17.58
CA LYS A 532 -23.75 13.67 -16.34
C LYS A 532 -24.94 14.62 -16.41
N HIS A 533 -24.77 15.80 -17.02
CA HIS A 533 -25.87 16.74 -17.19
C HIS A 533 -26.99 16.15 -18.06
N VAL A 534 -26.63 15.51 -19.18
CA VAL A 534 -27.60 14.86 -20.08
C VAL A 534 -28.36 13.74 -19.36
N LEU A 535 -27.65 12.85 -18.64
CA LEU A 535 -28.27 11.71 -17.94
C LEU A 535 -29.23 12.12 -16.81
N GLU A 536 -28.92 13.19 -16.07
CA GLU A 536 -29.82 13.69 -15.03
C GLU A 536 -31.00 14.45 -15.64
N ARG A 537 -30.80 15.19 -16.75
CA ARG A 537 -31.87 15.89 -17.49
C ARG A 537 -32.88 14.90 -18.09
N SER A 538 -32.41 13.79 -18.65
CA SER A 538 -33.26 12.73 -19.20
C SER A 538 -33.86 11.79 -18.15
N LYS A 539 -33.54 11.98 -16.85
CA LYS A 539 -33.95 11.11 -15.73
C LYS A 539 -33.60 9.64 -15.95
N TRP A 540 -32.50 9.36 -16.65
CA TRP A 540 -32.08 7.98 -16.98
C TRP A 540 -31.72 7.14 -15.76
N PHE A 541 -31.13 7.75 -14.73
CA PHE A 541 -30.74 7.02 -13.52
C PHE A 541 -31.96 6.55 -12.73
N ILE A 542 -31.98 5.25 -12.41
CA ILE A 542 -33.07 4.67 -11.61
C ILE A 542 -33.11 5.33 -10.22
N PRO A 543 -34.29 5.58 -9.64
CA PRO A 543 -34.41 6.16 -8.31
C PRO A 543 -33.71 5.38 -7.19
N SER A 544 -33.43 4.08 -7.37
CA SER A 544 -32.69 3.25 -6.40
C SER A 544 -31.16 3.42 -6.46
N GLN A 545 -30.62 4.05 -7.52
CA GLN A 545 -29.18 4.30 -7.67
C GLN A 545 -28.78 5.61 -7.00
N SER A 546 -27.87 5.52 -6.03
CA SER A 546 -27.37 6.65 -5.24
C SER A 546 -25.86 6.88 -5.42
N GLY A 547 -25.12 5.95 -6.02
CA GLY A 547 -23.67 6.04 -6.21
C GLY A 547 -23.24 7.16 -7.15
N PHE A 548 -22.29 7.99 -6.72
CA PHE A 548 -21.67 9.11 -7.47
C PHE A 548 -22.65 10.11 -8.14
N ARG A 549 -23.90 10.15 -7.71
CA ARG A 549 -24.91 11.13 -8.15
C ARG A 549 -24.85 12.40 -7.31
N ARG A 550 -25.28 13.51 -7.89
CA ARG A 550 -25.26 14.80 -7.17
C ARG A 550 -26.35 14.77 -6.09
N ARG A 551 -26.03 15.24 -4.88
CA ARG A 551 -26.96 15.29 -3.72
C ARG A 551 -27.49 13.93 -3.24
N ARG A 552 -26.81 12.83 -3.58
CA ARG A 552 -27.07 11.50 -3.01
C ARG A 552 -25.81 10.94 -2.36
N GLY A 553 -26.00 10.11 -1.34
CA GLY A 553 -24.92 9.51 -0.57
C GLY A 553 -25.23 8.09 -0.11
N THR A 554 -24.29 7.50 0.62
CA THR A 554 -24.49 6.16 1.22
C THR A 554 -25.60 6.15 2.27
N ILE A 555 -25.81 7.28 2.95
CA ILE A 555 -26.83 7.45 4.00
C ILE A 555 -28.24 7.22 3.45
N ASP A 556 -28.54 7.63 2.22
CA ASP A 556 -29.88 7.47 1.63
C ASP A 556 -30.26 5.98 1.53
N ASN A 557 -29.32 5.14 1.08
CA ASN A 557 -29.54 3.70 0.96
C ASN A 557 -29.64 3.03 2.34
N LEU A 558 -28.83 3.47 3.30
CA LEU A 558 -28.86 2.97 4.68
C LEU A 558 -30.19 3.29 5.36
N LEU A 559 -30.67 4.53 5.25
CA LEU A 559 -31.96 4.95 5.82
C LEU A 559 -33.13 4.21 5.19
N LYS A 560 -33.11 3.99 3.86
CA LYS A 560 -34.17 3.23 3.17
C LYS A 560 -34.28 1.80 3.71
N LEU A 561 -33.15 1.11 3.86
CA LEU A 561 -33.13 -0.24 4.42
C LEU A 561 -33.54 -0.27 5.90
N GLU A 562 -32.99 0.63 6.72
CA GLU A 562 -33.33 0.71 8.14
C GLU A 562 -34.82 0.95 8.36
N THR A 563 -35.41 1.88 7.59
CA THR A 563 -36.83 2.22 7.66
C THR A 563 -37.68 1.00 7.33
N ALA A 564 -37.37 0.28 6.24
CA ALA A 564 -38.08 -0.94 5.87
C ALA A 564 -38.00 -2.03 6.96
N ILE A 565 -36.84 -2.20 7.60
CA ILE A 565 -36.66 -3.13 8.72
C ILE A 565 -37.52 -2.73 9.92
N ARG A 566 -37.53 -1.44 10.28
CA ARG A 566 -38.34 -0.92 11.40
C ARG A 566 -39.83 -1.09 11.14
N GLU A 567 -40.30 -0.78 9.94
CA GLU A 567 -41.69 -0.96 9.54
C GLU A 567 -42.11 -2.44 9.61
N ALA A 568 -41.25 -3.35 9.12
CA ALA A 568 -41.49 -4.78 9.24
C ALA A 568 -41.61 -5.22 10.70
N PHE A 569 -40.75 -4.71 11.60
CA PHE A 569 -40.84 -5.01 13.03
C PHE A 569 -42.12 -4.49 13.68
N VAL A 570 -42.54 -3.27 13.37
CA VAL A 570 -43.79 -2.68 13.90
C VAL A 570 -44.99 -3.50 13.45
N ARG A 571 -45.01 -3.91 12.18
CA ARG A 571 -46.07 -4.75 11.59
C ARG A 571 -45.94 -6.24 11.95
N LYS A 572 -44.96 -6.61 12.79
CA LYS A 572 -44.63 -7.99 13.15
C LYS A 572 -44.48 -8.88 11.91
N LYS A 573 -43.81 -8.41 10.87
CA LYS A 573 -43.51 -9.14 9.61
C LYS A 573 -42.08 -9.67 9.61
N HIS A 574 -41.80 -10.60 8.71
CA HIS A 574 -40.45 -10.99 8.34
C HIS A 574 -39.94 -10.01 7.28
N LEU A 575 -38.68 -9.59 7.38
CA LEU A 575 -37.97 -8.93 6.29
C LEU A 575 -36.70 -9.69 5.98
N VAL A 576 -36.51 -10.06 4.73
CA VAL A 576 -35.31 -10.76 4.27
C VAL A 576 -34.56 -9.84 3.30
N SER A 577 -33.25 -9.71 3.50
CA SER A 577 -32.36 -8.85 2.71
C SER A 577 -31.19 -9.66 2.16
N ILE A 578 -30.86 -9.46 0.89
CA ILE A 578 -29.74 -10.10 0.22
C ILE A 578 -28.75 -9.03 -0.22
N PHE A 579 -27.48 -9.24 0.10
CA PHE A 579 -26.37 -8.34 -0.23
C PHE A 579 -25.45 -9.05 -1.23
N PHE A 580 -25.31 -8.48 -2.43
CA PHE A 580 -24.53 -9.07 -3.52
C PHE A 580 -23.14 -8.44 -3.62
N ASP A 581 -22.15 -9.24 -4.03
CA ASP A 581 -20.81 -8.78 -4.43
C ASP A 581 -20.58 -9.15 -5.89
N ILE A 582 -20.03 -8.23 -6.69
CA ILE A 582 -19.69 -8.46 -8.10
C ILE A 582 -18.19 -8.70 -8.23
N GLU A 583 -17.82 -9.76 -8.94
CA GLU A 583 -16.41 -10.10 -9.14
C GLU A 583 -15.72 -9.19 -10.16
N LYS A 584 -14.64 -8.52 -9.74
CA LYS A 584 -13.70 -7.80 -10.62
C LYS A 584 -14.43 -6.86 -11.61
N ALA A 585 -15.45 -6.15 -11.12
CA ALA A 585 -16.48 -5.49 -11.92
C ALA A 585 -15.95 -4.44 -12.92
N TYR A 586 -14.88 -3.71 -12.57
CA TYR A 586 -14.26 -2.72 -13.46
C TYR A 586 -13.39 -3.38 -14.53
N ASP A 587 -12.76 -4.52 -14.22
CA ASP A 587 -11.76 -5.16 -15.07
C ASP A 587 -12.41 -6.03 -16.16
N ARG A 588 -13.61 -6.56 -15.89
CA ARG A 588 -14.44 -7.38 -16.80
C ARG A 588 -15.61 -6.61 -17.42
N LYS A 589 -15.48 -5.29 -17.54
CA LYS A 589 -16.59 -4.47 -18.01
C LYS A 589 -16.73 -4.58 -19.53
N TRP A 590 -17.79 -5.24 -20.00
CA TRP A 590 -18.10 -5.36 -21.42
C TRP A 590 -18.29 -4.00 -22.10
N ARG A 591 -17.35 -3.65 -22.99
CA ARG A 591 -17.25 -2.31 -23.62
C ARG A 591 -18.32 -2.06 -24.66
N TYR A 592 -18.56 -3.02 -25.56
CA TYR A 592 -19.63 -2.91 -26.55
C TYR A 592 -20.99 -2.70 -25.87
N GLY A 593 -21.24 -3.41 -24.77
CA GLY A 593 -22.45 -3.22 -23.97
C GLY A 593 -22.62 -1.80 -23.42
N ILE A 594 -21.54 -1.07 -23.11
CA ILE A 594 -21.62 0.35 -22.73
C ILE A 594 -22.02 1.21 -23.93
N LEU A 595 -21.42 0.96 -25.10
CA LEU A 595 -21.72 1.72 -26.32
C LEU A 595 -23.17 1.52 -26.76
N LYS A 596 -23.67 0.29 -26.67
CA LYS A 596 -25.08 -0.02 -26.91
C LYS A 596 -26.00 0.77 -25.99
N ASP A 597 -25.74 0.75 -24.68
CA ASP A 597 -26.54 1.53 -23.72
C ASP A 597 -26.50 3.05 -24.02
N LEU A 598 -25.35 3.59 -24.45
CA LEU A 598 -25.25 5.01 -24.86
C LEU A 598 -26.09 5.33 -26.11
N SER A 599 -26.18 4.38 -27.04
CA SER A 599 -27.04 4.47 -28.22
C SER A 599 -28.51 4.38 -27.84
N ASP A 600 -28.87 3.48 -26.92
CA ASP A 600 -30.24 3.29 -26.42
C ASP A 600 -30.74 4.53 -25.64
N ILE A 601 -29.84 5.27 -24.98
CA ILE A 601 -30.12 6.58 -24.38
C ILE A 601 -30.47 7.65 -25.45
N GLY A 602 -30.07 7.42 -26.71
CA GLY A 602 -30.27 8.35 -27.82
C GLY A 602 -29.14 9.35 -28.01
N LEU A 603 -27.94 9.10 -27.44
CA LEU A 603 -26.78 9.98 -27.64
C LEU A 603 -26.27 9.90 -29.08
N LYS A 604 -25.97 11.05 -29.67
CA LYS A 604 -25.52 11.17 -31.08
C LYS A 604 -24.37 12.18 -31.19
N GLY A 605 -23.57 12.10 -32.25
CA GLY A 605 -22.47 13.05 -32.51
C GLY A 605 -21.21 12.80 -31.68
N ASN A 606 -20.54 13.88 -31.24
CA ASN A 606 -19.17 13.87 -30.72
C ASN A 606 -19.04 13.15 -29.38
N LEU A 607 -20.01 13.32 -28.46
CA LEU A 607 -19.93 12.73 -27.12
C LEU A 607 -19.81 11.20 -27.09
N PRO A 608 -20.72 10.43 -27.71
CA PRO A 608 -20.59 8.97 -27.72
C PRO A 608 -19.41 8.49 -28.59
N LEU A 609 -19.04 9.21 -29.65
CA LEU A 609 -17.84 8.90 -30.45
C LEU A 609 -16.55 9.06 -29.65
N PHE A 610 -16.44 10.12 -28.84
CA PHE A 610 -15.33 10.29 -27.92
C PHE A 610 -15.25 9.12 -26.92
N ILE A 611 -16.38 8.68 -26.37
CA ILE A 611 -16.43 7.54 -25.45
C ILE A 611 -16.03 6.24 -26.15
N LYS A 612 -16.48 6.02 -27.40
CA LYS A 612 -16.08 4.88 -28.24
C LYS A 612 -14.56 4.83 -28.41
N ASN A 613 -13.94 5.96 -28.73
CA ASN A 613 -12.49 6.03 -28.91
C ASN A 613 -11.72 5.93 -27.58
N PHE A 614 -12.29 6.45 -26.49
CA PHE A 614 -11.74 6.29 -25.14
C PHE A 614 -11.75 4.82 -24.66
N LEU A 615 -12.74 4.01 -25.07
CA LEU A 615 -12.88 2.60 -24.71
C LEU A 615 -12.09 1.64 -25.61
N GLN A 616 -11.28 2.14 -26.54
CA GLN A 616 -10.39 1.30 -27.36
C GLN A 616 -9.42 0.48 -26.51
N THR A 617 -8.88 -0.59 -27.09
CA THR A 617 -7.88 -1.45 -26.46
C THR A 617 -6.72 -0.64 -25.91
N ARG A 618 -6.41 -0.86 -24.63
CA ARG A 618 -5.37 -0.13 -23.91
C ARG A 618 -4.15 -1.00 -23.72
N ILE A 619 -3.00 -0.32 -23.63
CA ILE A 619 -1.73 -0.94 -23.27
C ILE A 619 -1.39 -0.47 -21.87
N PHE A 620 -1.04 -1.39 -20.99
CA PHE A 620 -0.58 -1.04 -19.66
C PHE A 620 0.74 -1.70 -19.30
N GLN A 621 1.51 -1.01 -18.47
CA GLN A 621 2.75 -1.52 -17.89
C GLN A 621 2.63 -1.60 -16.38
N ILE A 622 3.12 -2.67 -15.78
CA ILE A 622 3.15 -2.81 -14.33
C ILE A 622 4.39 -2.09 -13.79
N ARG A 623 4.19 -1.30 -12.72
CA ARG A 623 5.29 -0.64 -12.01
C ARG A 623 5.47 -1.24 -10.62
N ILE A 624 6.62 -1.89 -10.41
CA ILE A 624 7.07 -2.37 -9.10
C ILE A 624 8.33 -1.59 -8.70
N GLY A 625 8.24 -0.79 -7.64
CA GLY A 625 9.35 0.07 -7.23
C GLY A 625 9.71 1.09 -8.33
N ASN A 626 10.92 0.97 -8.89
CA ASN A 626 11.42 1.79 -10.00
C ASN A 626 11.49 1.04 -11.34
N ILE A 627 11.03 -0.21 -11.37
CA ILE A 627 11.07 -1.04 -12.57
C ILE A 627 9.72 -0.92 -13.27
N LEU A 628 9.77 -0.61 -14.56
CA LEU A 628 8.66 -0.74 -15.49
C LEU A 628 8.82 -2.06 -16.24
N LEU A 629 7.72 -2.77 -16.38
CA LEU A 629 7.70 -4.12 -16.92
C LEU A 629 7.12 -4.14 -18.33
N ASP A 630 6.96 -5.36 -18.83
CA ASP A 630 6.50 -5.61 -20.19
C ASP A 630 5.10 -5.00 -20.43
N ASN A 631 4.80 -4.79 -21.72
CA ASN A 631 3.51 -4.25 -22.15
C ASN A 631 2.46 -5.35 -22.12
N PHE A 632 1.34 -5.09 -21.44
CA PHE A 632 0.17 -5.96 -21.41
C PHE A 632 -1.01 -5.27 -22.09
N ASN A 633 -1.86 -6.07 -22.73
CA ASN A 633 -3.06 -5.56 -23.40
C ASN A 633 -4.27 -5.72 -22.49
N GLN A 634 -5.05 -4.65 -22.35
CA GLN A 634 -6.34 -4.69 -21.68
C GLN A 634 -7.45 -4.69 -22.73
N GLN A 635 -8.04 -5.87 -22.98
CA GLN A 635 -9.07 -6.07 -24.00
C GLN A 635 -10.45 -5.58 -23.55
N GLU A 636 -10.87 -5.93 -22.33
CA GLU A 636 -12.13 -5.47 -21.73
C GLU A 636 -11.89 -4.62 -20.48
N GLY A 637 -12.97 -4.12 -19.89
CA GLY A 637 -12.88 -3.31 -18.68
C GLY A 637 -12.71 -1.81 -18.94
N VAL A 638 -12.83 -1.07 -17.86
CA VAL A 638 -12.61 0.39 -17.81
C VAL A 638 -11.46 0.69 -16.84
N PRO A 639 -10.58 1.65 -17.15
CA PRO A 639 -9.40 1.90 -16.32
C PRO A 639 -9.77 2.40 -14.92
N GLN A 640 -9.34 1.66 -13.88
CA GLN A 640 -9.52 2.07 -12.48
C GLN A 640 -8.61 3.27 -12.16
N GLY A 641 -9.20 4.47 -12.03
CA GLY A 641 -8.46 5.72 -11.79
C GLY A 641 -8.64 6.80 -12.85
N SER A 642 -9.37 6.49 -13.93
CA SER A 642 -9.93 7.47 -14.86
C SER A 642 -11.17 8.16 -14.27
N VAL A 643 -11.43 9.39 -14.73
CA VAL A 643 -12.58 10.20 -14.27
C VAL A 643 -13.87 9.66 -14.89
N LEU A 644 -13.83 9.25 -16.16
CA LEU A 644 -15.00 8.83 -16.91
C LEU A 644 -15.44 7.39 -16.58
N SER A 645 -14.51 6.51 -16.23
CA SER A 645 -14.77 5.08 -15.95
C SER A 645 -15.90 4.85 -14.94
N VAL A 646 -15.98 5.65 -13.86
CA VAL A 646 -17.01 5.48 -12.83
C VAL A 646 -18.41 5.75 -13.39
N LEU A 647 -18.55 6.78 -14.22
CA LEU A 647 -19.83 7.13 -14.83
C LEU A 647 -20.26 6.07 -15.84
N LEU A 648 -19.34 5.58 -16.67
CA LEU A 648 -19.61 4.50 -17.63
C LEU A 648 -20.01 3.19 -16.94
N PHE A 649 -19.36 2.87 -15.82
CA PHE A 649 -19.75 1.72 -15.00
C PHE A 649 -21.18 1.87 -14.46
N ILE A 650 -21.53 3.05 -13.93
CA ILE A 650 -22.87 3.32 -13.41
C ILE A 650 -23.92 3.21 -14.51
N ILE A 651 -23.66 3.74 -15.71
CA ILE A 651 -24.57 3.61 -16.86
C ILE A 651 -24.88 2.14 -17.12
N LYS A 652 -23.85 1.29 -17.18
CA LYS A 652 -24.05 -0.13 -17.49
C LYS A 652 -24.72 -0.92 -16.39
N ILE A 653 -24.38 -0.68 -15.12
CA ILE A 653 -25.00 -1.41 -13.99
C ILE A 653 -26.42 -0.91 -13.69
N ASN A 654 -26.80 0.29 -14.14
CA ASN A 654 -28.09 0.93 -13.82
C ASN A 654 -29.27 -0.03 -14.07
N GLY A 655 -29.26 -0.78 -15.18
CA GLY A 655 -30.34 -1.69 -15.56
C GLY A 655 -30.52 -2.97 -14.73
N ILE A 656 -29.62 -3.28 -13.78
CA ILE A 656 -29.63 -4.56 -13.06
C ILE A 656 -30.90 -4.81 -12.23
N VAL A 657 -31.55 -3.74 -11.78
CA VAL A 657 -32.78 -3.80 -10.97
C VAL A 657 -34.05 -3.49 -11.78
N SER A 658 -33.97 -3.52 -13.11
CA SER A 658 -35.10 -3.16 -13.98
C SER A 658 -36.27 -4.16 -13.95
N LYS A 659 -35.98 -5.46 -13.74
CA LYS A 659 -36.96 -6.55 -13.74
C LYS A 659 -37.22 -7.14 -12.36
N LEU A 660 -37.25 -6.29 -11.33
CA LEU A 660 -37.57 -6.75 -9.97
C LEU A 660 -39.09 -6.98 -9.80
N PRO A 661 -39.50 -8.01 -9.05
CA PRO A 661 -40.90 -8.20 -8.69
C PRO A 661 -41.45 -7.02 -7.86
N ALA A 662 -42.76 -6.80 -7.93
CA ALA A 662 -43.41 -5.63 -7.33
C ALA A 662 -43.16 -5.45 -5.80
N TYR A 663 -42.99 -6.56 -5.08
CA TYR A 663 -42.78 -6.58 -3.63
C TYR A 663 -41.31 -6.56 -3.21
N VAL A 664 -40.38 -6.50 -4.17
CA VAL A 664 -38.94 -6.46 -3.91
C VAL A 664 -38.42 -5.05 -4.11
N HIS A 665 -37.83 -4.51 -3.06
CA HIS A 665 -37.19 -3.20 -3.09
C HIS A 665 -35.68 -3.35 -3.21
N SER A 666 -35.05 -2.41 -3.93
CA SER A 666 -33.60 -2.40 -4.13
C SER A 666 -32.93 -1.11 -3.68
N THR A 667 -31.65 -1.23 -3.38
CA THR A 667 -30.70 -0.13 -3.26
C THR A 667 -29.43 -0.45 -4.05
N LEU A 668 -28.92 0.56 -4.75
CA LEU A 668 -27.70 0.46 -5.54
C LEU A 668 -26.74 1.57 -5.13
N PHE A 669 -25.49 1.20 -4.86
CA PHE A 669 -24.39 2.14 -4.70
C PHE A 669 -23.19 1.62 -5.50
N VAL A 670 -23.16 1.96 -6.79
CA VAL A 670 -22.15 1.43 -7.74
C VAL A 670 -22.20 -0.10 -7.82
N ASP A 671 -21.26 -0.80 -7.20
CA ASP A 671 -21.13 -2.26 -7.16
C ASP A 671 -21.80 -2.89 -5.93
N ASP A 672 -22.09 -2.11 -4.89
CA ASP A 672 -22.85 -2.56 -3.72
C ASP A 672 -24.34 -2.62 -4.06
N ILE A 673 -24.87 -3.85 -4.20
CA ILE A 673 -26.27 -4.11 -4.53
C ILE A 673 -26.96 -4.80 -3.37
N GLN A 674 -28.13 -4.28 -3.00
CA GLN A 674 -28.97 -4.89 -1.97
C GLN A 674 -30.42 -4.93 -2.43
N ILE A 675 -31.08 -6.06 -2.17
CA ILE A 675 -32.52 -6.23 -2.35
C ILE A 675 -33.16 -6.72 -1.06
N HIS A 676 -34.42 -6.35 -0.82
CA HIS A 676 -35.19 -6.86 0.31
C HIS A 676 -36.67 -7.01 -0.02
N CYS A 677 -37.32 -7.91 0.70
CA CYS A 677 -38.76 -8.12 0.66
C CYS A 677 -39.27 -8.33 2.10
N ALA A 678 -40.46 -7.79 2.40
CA ALA A 678 -41.11 -7.95 3.68
C ALA A 678 -42.49 -8.60 3.52
N GLY A 679 -42.84 -9.51 4.42
CA GLY A 679 -44.06 -10.31 4.32
C GLY A 679 -44.39 -11.07 5.60
N ASP A 680 -45.60 -11.61 5.65
CA ASP A 680 -46.08 -12.42 6.78
C ASP A 680 -45.71 -13.90 6.63
N ASP A 681 -45.68 -14.38 5.39
CA ASP A 681 -45.31 -15.74 5.02
C ASP A 681 -43.89 -15.80 4.44
N MET A 682 -43.07 -16.71 4.98
CA MET A 682 -41.71 -16.92 4.50
C MET A 682 -41.69 -17.50 3.09
N GLY A 683 -42.66 -18.37 2.75
CA GLY A 683 -42.75 -18.98 1.42
C GLY A 683 -42.95 -17.94 0.31
N PHE A 684 -43.82 -16.96 0.55
CA PHE A 684 -44.00 -15.81 -0.33
C PHE A 684 -42.71 -14.99 -0.49
N ILE A 685 -42.04 -14.63 0.61
CA ILE A 685 -40.80 -13.85 0.58
C ILE A 685 -39.72 -14.60 -0.21
N GLN A 686 -39.55 -15.88 0.07
CA GLN A 686 -38.57 -16.72 -0.60
C GLN A 686 -38.83 -16.80 -2.11
N ARG A 687 -40.08 -17.00 -2.54
CA ARG A 687 -40.44 -16.99 -3.97
C ARG A 687 -40.11 -15.65 -4.62
N GLN A 688 -40.53 -14.53 -4.02
CA GLN A 688 -40.29 -13.19 -4.59
C GLN A 688 -38.80 -12.86 -4.69
N LEU A 689 -38.03 -13.16 -3.64
CA LEU A 689 -36.59 -12.90 -3.65
C LEU A 689 -35.82 -13.86 -4.57
N GLN A 690 -36.21 -15.14 -4.65
CA GLN A 690 -35.59 -16.07 -5.59
C GLN A 690 -35.89 -15.68 -7.04
N THR A 691 -37.12 -15.25 -7.36
CA THR A 691 -37.44 -14.68 -8.68
C THR A 691 -36.59 -13.44 -8.96
N ALA A 692 -36.40 -12.56 -7.97
CA ALA A 692 -35.52 -11.40 -8.12
C ALA A 692 -34.06 -11.79 -8.38
N ILE A 693 -33.53 -12.77 -7.64
CA ILE A 693 -32.18 -13.32 -7.84
C ILE A 693 -32.04 -13.88 -9.25
N ASN A 694 -33.01 -14.68 -9.72
CA ASN A 694 -33.00 -15.27 -11.05
C ASN A 694 -33.04 -14.20 -12.15
N ASN A 695 -33.90 -13.17 -12.01
CA ASN A 695 -33.98 -12.07 -12.96
C ASN A 695 -32.69 -11.23 -13.00
N MET A 696 -32.09 -10.97 -11.84
CA MET A 696 -30.80 -10.27 -11.75
C MET A 696 -29.67 -11.10 -12.34
N THR A 697 -29.69 -12.42 -12.15
CA THR A 697 -28.70 -13.36 -12.68
C THR A 697 -28.80 -13.46 -14.20
N ASP A 698 -30.01 -13.58 -14.76
CA ASP A 698 -30.25 -13.55 -16.21
C ASP A 698 -29.84 -12.21 -16.83
N TRP A 699 -30.12 -11.10 -16.15
CA TRP A 699 -29.66 -9.80 -16.61
C TRP A 699 -28.13 -9.70 -16.57
N ALA A 700 -27.50 -10.18 -15.49
CA ALA A 700 -26.05 -10.15 -15.31
C ALA A 700 -25.34 -10.99 -16.38
N SER A 701 -25.84 -12.20 -16.66
CA SER A 701 -25.28 -13.08 -17.69
C SER A 701 -25.36 -12.45 -19.08
N LYS A 702 -26.43 -11.73 -19.42
CA LYS A 702 -26.58 -11.00 -20.69
C LYS A 702 -25.76 -9.71 -20.79
N ASN A 703 -25.22 -9.20 -19.68
CA ASN A 703 -24.50 -7.92 -19.62
C ASN A 703 -23.02 -8.06 -19.20
N GLY A 704 -22.52 -9.29 -19.11
CA GLY A 704 -21.12 -9.60 -18.76
C GLY A 704 -20.78 -9.31 -17.30
N PHE A 705 -21.74 -9.47 -16.37
CA PHE A 705 -21.49 -9.36 -14.93
C PHE A 705 -21.55 -10.72 -14.26
N ILE A 706 -20.72 -10.92 -13.23
CA ILE A 706 -20.62 -12.18 -12.48
C ILE A 706 -20.74 -11.85 -10.99
N PHE A 707 -21.74 -12.42 -10.33
CA PHE A 707 -21.88 -12.36 -8.88
C PHE A 707 -20.92 -13.33 -8.21
N SER A 708 -20.40 -12.96 -7.04
CA SER A 708 -19.55 -13.83 -6.22
C SER A 708 -20.43 -14.58 -5.20
N PRO A 709 -20.67 -15.90 -5.36
CA PRO A 709 -21.53 -16.64 -4.45
C PRO A 709 -20.97 -16.67 -3.02
N GLN A 710 -19.64 -16.77 -2.89
CA GLN A 710 -18.94 -16.87 -1.61
C GLN A 710 -19.04 -15.62 -0.74
N LYS A 711 -19.30 -14.45 -1.35
CA LYS A 711 -19.39 -13.16 -0.65
C LYS A 711 -20.80 -12.60 -0.61
N THR A 712 -21.71 -13.16 -1.39
CA THR A 712 -23.12 -12.82 -1.35
C THR A 712 -23.71 -13.43 -0.09
N VAL A 713 -24.43 -12.62 0.69
CA VAL A 713 -24.98 -13.06 1.99
C VAL A 713 -26.43 -12.66 2.14
N CYS A 714 -27.19 -13.47 2.87
CA CYS A 714 -28.58 -13.23 3.22
C CYS A 714 -28.71 -12.87 4.71
N MET A 715 -29.60 -11.93 5.04
CA MET A 715 -29.99 -11.63 6.41
C MET A 715 -31.49 -11.68 6.57
N HIS A 716 -31.93 -12.38 7.61
CA HIS A 716 -33.33 -12.41 8.04
C HIS A 716 -33.55 -11.51 9.27
N PHE A 717 -34.35 -10.46 9.10
CA PHE A 717 -34.76 -9.56 10.17
C PHE A 717 -36.16 -9.95 10.65
N CYS A 718 -36.24 -10.40 11.90
CA CYS A 718 -37.51 -10.80 12.53
C CYS A 718 -37.50 -10.56 14.04
N ARG A 719 -38.67 -10.19 14.59
CA ARG A 719 -38.91 -10.11 16.04
C ARG A 719 -40.07 -11.00 16.52
N ARG A 720 -40.61 -11.85 15.65
CA ARG A 720 -41.62 -12.84 16.05
C ARG A 720 -41.00 -13.84 17.03
N ARG A 721 -41.79 -14.28 18.01
CA ARG A 721 -41.43 -15.33 18.95
C ARG A 721 -41.91 -16.67 18.38
N GLY A 722 -41.14 -17.73 18.55
CA GLY A 722 -41.43 -19.07 18.01
C GLY A 722 -40.45 -19.50 16.92
N LEU A 723 -40.49 -20.79 16.57
CA LEU A 723 -39.70 -21.35 15.47
C LEU A 723 -40.32 -20.93 14.14
N HIS A 724 -39.50 -20.37 13.26
CA HIS A 724 -39.86 -20.13 11.87
C HIS A 724 -38.72 -20.62 10.98
N PRO A 725 -39.03 -21.23 9.82
CA PRO A 725 -37.99 -21.71 8.92
C PRO A 725 -37.18 -20.53 8.38
N ASP A 726 -35.88 -20.74 8.24
CA ASP A 726 -35.01 -19.83 7.51
C ASP A 726 -35.24 -20.02 6.00
N PRO A 727 -35.18 -18.95 5.19
CA PRO A 727 -35.39 -19.03 3.75
C PRO A 727 -34.20 -19.68 3.04
N ASP A 728 -34.45 -20.57 2.08
CA ASP A 728 -33.41 -21.15 1.24
C ASP A 728 -33.30 -20.42 -0.10
N PHE A 729 -32.11 -19.91 -0.41
CA PHE A 729 -31.83 -19.18 -1.65
C PHE A 729 -30.63 -19.78 -2.37
N GLN A 730 -30.73 -19.83 -3.69
CA GLN A 730 -29.66 -20.29 -4.56
C GLN A 730 -29.23 -19.19 -5.52
N LEU A 731 -27.92 -19.01 -5.68
CA LEU A 731 -27.29 -18.16 -6.68
C LEU A 731 -26.40 -19.05 -7.56
N ASN A 732 -26.76 -19.21 -8.83
CA ASN A 732 -26.07 -20.12 -9.77
C ASN A 732 -25.91 -21.55 -9.22
N GLY A 733 -26.95 -22.08 -8.57
CA GLY A 733 -26.94 -23.42 -7.95
C GLY A 733 -26.14 -23.53 -6.66
N SER A 734 -25.47 -22.45 -6.21
CA SER A 734 -24.80 -22.40 -4.90
C SER A 734 -25.73 -21.81 -3.84
N PRO A 735 -25.82 -22.38 -2.63
CA PRO A 735 -26.65 -21.84 -1.56
C PRO A 735 -26.09 -20.50 -1.04
N ILE A 736 -26.96 -19.53 -0.80
CA ILE A 736 -26.58 -18.24 -0.20
C ILE A 736 -26.58 -18.39 1.32
N PRO A 737 -25.44 -18.18 2.00
CA PRO A 737 -25.38 -18.31 3.46
C PRO A 737 -26.21 -17.22 4.16
N ILE A 738 -26.95 -17.63 5.19
CA ILE A 738 -27.69 -16.73 6.06
C ILE A 738 -26.79 -16.35 7.23
N VAL A 739 -26.62 -15.04 7.44
CA VAL A 739 -25.73 -14.50 8.47
C VAL A 739 -26.51 -13.69 9.49
N GLN A 740 -26.03 -13.72 10.74
CA GLN A 740 -26.62 -12.95 11.83
C GLN A 740 -26.18 -11.49 11.85
N GLU A 741 -25.04 -11.19 11.22
CA GLU A 741 -24.52 -9.84 11.07
C GLU A 741 -23.85 -9.66 9.71
N THR A 742 -24.02 -8.49 9.09
CA THR A 742 -23.30 -8.12 7.87
C THR A 742 -22.95 -6.64 7.86
N LYS A 743 -21.89 -6.29 7.12
CA LYS A 743 -21.47 -4.91 6.91
C LYS A 743 -21.97 -4.40 5.58
N PHE A 744 -22.80 -3.36 5.61
CA PHE A 744 -23.33 -2.70 4.41
C PHE A 744 -23.03 -1.19 4.47
N LEU A 745 -22.40 -0.65 3.42
CA LEU A 745 -22.02 0.77 3.28
C LEU A 745 -21.33 1.39 4.52
N GLY A 746 -20.63 0.57 5.32
CA GLY A 746 -19.88 1.00 6.50
C GLY A 746 -20.54 0.72 7.85
N ILE A 747 -21.83 0.35 7.89
CA ILE A 747 -22.57 0.02 9.11
C ILE A 747 -22.71 -1.50 9.24
N ILE A 748 -22.65 -2.02 10.47
CA ILE A 748 -22.87 -3.44 10.75
C ILE A 748 -24.32 -3.61 11.22
N PHE A 749 -25.12 -4.33 10.45
CA PHE A 749 -26.48 -4.68 10.80
C PHE A 749 -26.51 -6.02 11.52
N ASP A 750 -27.38 -6.15 12.52
CA ASP A 750 -27.72 -7.41 13.19
C ASP A 750 -29.21 -7.72 12.99
N THR A 751 -29.59 -9.00 13.05
CA THR A 751 -30.96 -9.48 12.78
C THR A 751 -32.05 -8.81 13.62
N LYS A 752 -31.72 -8.25 14.79
CA LYS A 752 -32.65 -7.55 15.68
C LYS A 752 -32.56 -6.02 15.59
N LEU A 753 -31.69 -5.49 14.74
CA LEU A 753 -31.38 -4.06 14.58
C LEU A 753 -31.02 -3.39 15.92
N THR A 754 -30.24 -4.08 16.76
CA THR A 754 -29.77 -3.57 18.05
C THR A 754 -28.50 -2.73 17.94
N PHE A 755 -27.78 -2.87 16.82
CA PHE A 755 -26.48 -2.29 16.53
C PHE A 755 -25.38 -2.60 17.56
N ARG A 756 -25.54 -3.65 18.38
CA ARG A 756 -24.56 -3.99 19.43
C ARG A 756 -23.17 -4.28 18.88
N SER A 757 -23.07 -5.12 17.82
CA SER A 757 -21.81 -5.41 17.14
C SER A 757 -21.18 -4.15 16.54
N HIS A 758 -22.01 -3.29 15.93
CA HIS A 758 -21.56 -2.01 15.40
C HIS A 758 -21.02 -1.09 16.49
N ILE A 759 -21.73 -0.94 17.61
CA ILE A 759 -21.32 -0.14 18.76
C ILE A 759 -20.04 -0.70 19.39
N LYS A 760 -19.88 -2.02 19.50
CA LYS A 760 -18.63 -2.63 19.99
C LYS A 760 -17.45 -2.35 19.06
N HIS A 761 -17.68 -2.44 17.74
CA HIS A 761 -16.70 -2.08 16.73
C HIS A 761 -16.33 -0.58 16.81
N LEU A 762 -17.33 0.30 16.89
CA LEU A 762 -17.15 1.73 17.07
C LEU A 762 -16.42 2.05 18.37
N LYS A 763 -16.80 1.46 19.50
CA LYS A 763 -16.12 1.63 20.79
C LYS A 763 -14.63 1.27 20.68
N THR A 764 -14.31 0.16 20.02
CA THR A 764 -12.91 -0.25 19.81
C THR A 764 -12.16 0.77 18.95
N LYS A 765 -12.79 1.28 17.89
CA LYS A 765 -12.23 2.33 17.03
C LYS A 765 -12.08 3.66 17.78
N CYS A 766 -13.08 4.07 18.54
CA CYS A 766 -13.10 5.28 19.36
C CYS A 766 -12.08 5.22 20.49
N ILE A 767 -11.88 4.08 21.16
CA ILE A 767 -10.81 3.93 22.17
C ILE A 767 -9.45 4.16 21.53
N ARG A 768 -9.23 3.62 20.32
CA ARG A 768 -7.99 3.91 19.57
C ARG A 768 -7.87 5.41 19.32
N THR A 769 -8.90 6.07 18.77
CA THR A 769 -8.90 7.52 18.53
C THR A 769 -8.77 8.36 19.82
N LEU A 770 -9.36 7.94 20.93
CA LEU A 770 -9.22 8.60 22.22
C LEU A 770 -7.80 8.49 22.75
N ASN A 771 -7.15 7.32 22.58
CA ASN A 771 -5.73 7.20 22.88
C ASN A 771 -4.89 8.10 21.98
N ILE A 772 -5.31 8.35 20.73
CA ILE A 772 -4.70 9.36 19.88
C ILE A 772 -4.85 10.74 20.51
N MET A 773 -6.07 11.14 20.87
CA MET A 773 -6.33 12.44 21.47
C MET A 773 -5.51 12.65 22.75
N LYS A 774 -5.45 11.64 23.64
CA LYS A 774 -4.63 11.68 24.87
C LYS A 774 -3.14 11.93 24.61
N VAL A 775 -2.61 11.45 23.48
CA VAL A 775 -1.21 11.67 23.07
C VAL A 775 -1.00 13.07 22.47
N LEU A 776 -2.04 13.64 21.86
CA LEU A 776 -2.01 14.94 21.19
C LEU A 776 -2.40 16.11 22.08
N SER A 777 -3.06 15.86 23.20
CA SER A 777 -3.51 16.87 24.15
C SER A 777 -2.73 16.79 25.45
N SER A 778 -2.22 17.92 25.93
CA SER A 778 -1.75 18.09 27.31
C SER A 778 -2.23 19.43 27.87
N THR A 779 -1.95 19.69 29.15
CA THR A 779 -2.34 20.93 29.83
C THR A 779 -1.52 22.15 29.39
N SER A 780 -0.28 21.96 28.93
CA SER A 780 0.65 23.06 28.59
C SER A 780 1.08 23.11 27.11
N TRP A 781 0.84 22.05 26.35
CA TRP A 781 1.12 21.94 24.91
C TRP A 781 0.15 20.94 24.25
N GLY A 782 -0.04 21.00 22.94
CA GLY A 782 -0.90 20.06 22.24
C GLY A 782 -1.54 20.60 20.96
N ALA A 783 -2.29 19.74 20.30
CA ALA A 783 -3.14 20.13 19.18
C ALA A 783 -4.30 20.99 19.67
N ASP A 784 -4.74 21.95 18.84
CA ASP A 784 -5.86 22.81 19.21
C ASP A 784 -7.20 22.06 19.25
N LYS A 785 -8.15 22.58 20.04
CA LYS A 785 -9.48 21.97 20.22
C LYS A 785 -10.19 21.69 18.90
N VAL A 786 -10.13 22.60 17.92
CA VAL A 786 -10.85 22.43 16.65
C VAL A 786 -10.23 21.31 15.82
N SER A 787 -8.90 21.18 15.80
CA SER A 787 -8.25 20.05 15.13
C SER A 787 -8.50 18.72 15.82
N LEU A 788 -8.54 18.71 17.16
CA LEU A 788 -8.91 17.50 17.91
C LEU A 788 -10.32 17.05 17.54
N MET A 789 -11.29 17.96 17.39
CA MET A 789 -12.65 17.61 16.93
C MET A 789 -12.72 17.08 15.49
N ARG A 790 -11.69 17.28 14.66
CA ARG A 790 -11.60 16.73 13.29
C ARG A 790 -11.02 15.31 13.25
N ILE A 791 -10.39 14.86 14.34
CA ILE A 791 -9.78 13.53 14.51
C ILE A 791 -10.84 12.59 15.11
#